data_AF-A0A7S3VZN7-F1
#
_entry.id   AF-A0A7S3VZN7-F1
#
_cell.length_a   1.000
_cell.length_b   1.000
_cell.length_c   1.000
_cell.angle_alpha   90.00
_cell.angle_beta   90.00
_cell.angle_gamma   90.00
#
_symmetry.space_group_name_H-M   'P 1'
#
loop_
_entity.id
_entity.type
_entity.pdbx_description
1 polymer ?
#
loop_
_entity_poly.entity_id
_entity_poly.type
_entity_poly.pdbx_seq_one_letter_code
_entity_poly.pdbx_strand_id
1 'polypeptide(L)'
;PDACGSQPESMGHASLIRLDADLVTSAGARCLDGSGGGFYWRAASSAQNGTKLVVFLQGGGECRSATECAVWDGGAGRGSAGWPKTKRLGEDELSDDSSVNPHFHDWNKLFVPYCSADMHSGTRLTPSHALGGGYFAGHNLINATLAQLRRSLPALAPSLVLLSGSSAGGIGVLLHADYFAAAWPAATVKAAPAAGFFYPAVSSERDFINGDATPARRLGLAAEWAPYVSPRCAALYPGEASKCTDAAFAWRALATPLFVRENQYDTAKLANCGCDASAALTANDTSYLRQWGRWVRGTLRDLGSEATPHGYFAPSCLSHAANLGWSAAPLIRGVSMLDSLAAWFFETGGAPARLADDCGELPCGGGGGGSCPHLPQDPLSRACVGRLAELCHGLRGRGDACDACLESHVHDLEAHGCPSRGRPLLRWYCGGGGAGGHHVCDVRIGTNDVASLPPPSEALPRIPTVTIAPGVEMPLINLGGVHSHPSNYSAWLQLGGRGLDTAMMYGDDVQVQVGDAVAASGLPREELFLTSKVPCCPAESFTSWCVWYDKEYKDLDAYTRSEIDARLLGVGRVDLLLLHWPCATMEETVATYRSLERFALDGKASAIGISNFNASAIDALFAAGLTVPPAVNQVGFSIGGHSESRLGRDLDTLRKCREKGIAFSAYSPLGGLSGVDVLHHPRVLKVAAAHNRSAAQVALRWVTQQGVVAVSASSNPAHLASDLGSFSFNLTGAEMKALAEI
;
A
#
# COMPACT_ATOMS: atom_id res chain seq x y z
N PRO A 1 -68.47 12.00 -21.03
CA PRO A 1 -67.64 11.75 -22.22
C PRO A 1 -66.58 12.86 -22.33
N ASP A 2 -65.54 12.79 -21.50
CA ASP A 2 -64.28 12.05 -21.78
C ASP A 2 -63.41 12.82 -22.77
N ALA A 3 -62.09 12.90 -22.70
CA ALA A 3 -61.05 12.58 -21.73
C ALA A 3 -59.77 12.85 -22.54
N CYS A 4 -58.96 13.83 -22.13
CA CYS A 4 -57.54 13.86 -22.46
C CYS A 4 -56.82 14.36 -21.20
N GLY A 5 -56.49 13.40 -20.35
CA GLY A 5 -55.85 13.62 -19.06
C GLY A 5 -54.45 14.21 -19.22
N SER A 6 -54.22 15.30 -18.50
CA SER A 6 -52.91 15.80 -18.11
C SER A 6 -52.15 14.73 -17.34
N GLN A 7 -51.05 14.22 -17.90
CA GLN A 7 -50.02 13.51 -17.12
C GLN A 7 -49.28 14.55 -16.25
N PRO A 8 -49.07 14.30 -14.95
CA PRO A 8 -48.39 15.26 -14.08
C PRO A 8 -46.87 15.26 -14.33
N GLU A 9 -46.29 16.44 -14.52
CA GLU A 9 -44.84 16.72 -14.66
C GLU A 9 -44.01 16.45 -13.37
N SER A 10 -44.47 15.59 -12.44
CA SER A 10 -43.88 15.46 -11.10
C SER A 10 -43.03 14.21 -10.87
N MET A 11 -42.72 13.41 -11.89
CA MET A 11 -41.86 12.23 -11.71
C MET A 11 -40.38 12.61 -11.84
N GLY A 12 -39.61 12.54 -10.73
CA GLY A 12 -38.15 12.64 -10.73
C GLY A 12 -37.52 13.74 -9.86
N HIS A 13 -38.31 14.55 -9.15
CA HIS A 13 -37.79 15.61 -8.27
C HIS A 13 -37.99 15.27 -6.79
N ALA A 14 -36.95 15.48 -5.99
CA ALA A 14 -37.02 15.40 -4.53
C ALA A 14 -37.39 16.75 -3.92
N SER A 15 -38.19 16.70 -2.86
CA SER A 15 -38.67 17.87 -2.13
C SER A 15 -37.75 18.17 -0.96
N LEU A 16 -37.42 19.45 -0.78
CA LEU A 16 -36.66 19.91 0.37
C LEU A 16 -37.53 19.86 1.64
N ILE A 17 -37.06 19.15 2.66
CA ILE A 17 -37.59 19.14 4.02
C ILE A 17 -36.59 19.87 4.91
N ARG A 18 -37.04 20.98 5.51
CA ARG A 18 -36.24 21.77 6.46
C ARG A 18 -36.27 21.10 7.83
N LEU A 19 -35.18 21.26 8.58
CA LEU A 19 -35.17 20.88 9.99
C LEU A 19 -36.04 21.85 10.80
N ASP A 20 -36.83 21.31 11.72
CA ASP A 20 -37.61 22.10 12.66
C ASP A 20 -36.70 22.99 13.52
N ALA A 21 -37.22 24.14 13.95
CA ALA A 21 -36.45 25.14 14.67
C ALA A 21 -35.87 24.61 16.00
N ASP A 22 -36.55 23.67 16.66
CA ASP A 22 -36.04 23.01 17.87
C ASP A 22 -34.79 22.18 17.54
N LEU A 23 -34.80 21.37 16.48
CA LEU A 23 -33.62 20.59 16.07
C LEU A 23 -32.44 21.48 15.69
N VAL A 24 -32.69 22.61 15.04
CA VAL A 24 -31.63 23.57 14.68
C VAL A 24 -31.01 24.20 15.92
N THR A 25 -31.82 24.52 16.94
CA THR A 25 -31.36 25.22 18.14
C THR A 25 -30.81 24.28 19.21
N SER A 26 -31.55 23.23 19.58
CA SER A 26 -31.20 22.32 20.67
C SER A 26 -30.19 21.25 20.25
N ALA A 27 -30.26 20.74 19.02
CA ALA A 27 -29.30 19.76 18.52
C ALA A 27 -28.12 20.43 17.79
N GLY A 28 -28.11 21.76 17.65
CA GLY A 28 -27.04 22.51 16.98
C GLY A 28 -26.91 22.19 15.50
N ALA A 29 -27.99 21.76 14.83
CA ALA A 29 -28.00 21.35 13.43
C ALA A 29 -27.98 22.54 12.46
N ARG A 30 -26.85 23.25 12.44
CA ARG A 30 -26.63 24.48 11.69
C ARG A 30 -25.64 24.27 10.55
N CYS A 31 -25.91 24.90 9.42
CA CYS A 31 -24.92 25.10 8.37
C CYS A 31 -23.86 26.11 8.84
N LEU A 32 -22.77 26.24 8.08
CA LEU A 32 -21.62 27.06 8.41
C LEU A 32 -21.98 28.53 8.71
N ASP A 33 -22.98 29.11 8.05
CA ASP A 33 -23.48 30.48 8.28
C ASP A 33 -24.46 30.62 9.46
N GLY A 34 -24.80 29.52 10.13
CA GLY A 34 -25.72 29.47 11.26
C GLY A 34 -27.17 29.19 10.90
N SER A 35 -27.53 29.15 9.61
CA SER A 35 -28.87 28.75 9.14
C SER A 35 -29.15 27.27 9.45
N GLY A 36 -30.43 26.92 9.64
CA GLY A 36 -30.83 25.54 9.87
C GLY A 36 -30.70 24.67 8.62
N GLY A 37 -30.21 23.44 8.77
CA GLY A 37 -30.09 22.50 7.67
C GLY A 37 -31.42 21.95 7.14
N GLY A 38 -31.31 20.86 6.38
CA GLY A 38 -32.44 20.16 5.77
C GLY A 38 -31.94 19.04 4.87
N PHE A 39 -32.86 18.33 4.24
CA PHE A 39 -32.56 17.22 3.34
C PHE A 39 -33.58 17.18 2.21
N TYR A 40 -33.22 16.51 1.11
CA TYR A 40 -34.14 16.27 0.02
C TYR A 40 -34.68 14.85 0.10
N TRP A 41 -36.00 14.74 0.00
CA TRP A 41 -36.71 13.47 0.05
C TRP A 41 -37.48 13.20 -1.24
N ARG A 42 -37.39 11.97 -1.73
CA ARG A 42 -38.25 11.46 -2.78
C ARG A 42 -38.74 10.07 -2.39
N ALA A 43 -40.06 9.86 -2.39
CA ALA A 43 -40.70 8.60 -2.02
C ALA A 43 -40.62 7.57 -3.15
N ALA A 44 -40.54 6.27 -2.80
CA ALA A 44 -40.41 5.17 -3.75
C ALA A 44 -41.45 5.28 -4.89
N SER A 45 -41.01 5.06 -6.13
CA SER A 45 -41.92 5.06 -7.29
C SER A 45 -42.72 3.76 -7.41
N SER A 46 -42.30 2.72 -6.69
CA SER A 46 -43.01 1.44 -6.56
C SER A 46 -43.39 1.16 -5.11
N ALA A 47 -44.65 0.79 -4.88
CA ALA A 47 -45.15 0.41 -3.55
C ALA A 47 -44.40 -0.81 -2.97
N GLN A 48 -43.92 -1.72 -3.82
CA GLN A 48 -43.16 -2.91 -3.41
C GLN A 48 -41.80 -2.56 -2.81
N ASN A 49 -41.23 -1.41 -3.21
CA ASN A 49 -39.94 -0.92 -2.73
C ASN A 49 -40.10 0.24 -1.72
N GLY A 50 -41.30 0.44 -1.19
CA GLY A 50 -41.62 1.47 -0.20
C GLY A 50 -40.89 1.33 1.15
N THR A 51 -40.33 0.15 1.45
CA THR A 51 -39.47 -0.08 2.63
C THR A 51 -37.98 -0.07 2.31
N LYS A 52 -37.58 0.19 1.08
CA LYS A 52 -36.16 0.23 0.69
C LYS A 52 -35.69 1.68 0.57
N LEU A 53 -34.46 1.96 0.98
CA LEU A 53 -33.94 3.33 1.10
C LEU A 53 -32.51 3.45 0.57
N VAL A 54 -32.26 4.47 -0.25
CA VAL A 54 -30.92 4.97 -0.56
C VAL A 54 -30.72 6.27 0.22
N VAL A 55 -29.67 6.32 1.03
CA VAL A 55 -29.20 7.54 1.68
C VAL A 55 -27.93 7.99 0.99
N PHE A 56 -27.85 9.26 0.60
CA PHE A 56 -26.64 9.84 0.00
C PHE A 56 -26.17 11.07 0.77
N LEU A 57 -24.93 11.04 1.23
CA LEU A 57 -24.24 12.17 1.85
C LEU A 57 -23.43 12.91 0.79
N GLN A 58 -23.69 14.21 0.61
CA GLN A 58 -23.00 15.02 -0.38
C GLN A 58 -21.52 15.22 -0.03
N GLY A 59 -20.64 15.22 -1.04
CA GLY A 59 -19.23 15.61 -0.92
C GLY A 59 -19.02 17.12 -0.99
N GLY A 60 -17.76 17.57 -0.98
CA GLY A 60 -17.44 19.01 -1.10
C GLY A 60 -16.18 19.50 -0.37
N GLY A 61 -15.27 18.59 0.01
CA GLY A 61 -14.03 18.93 0.71
C GLY A 61 -14.25 19.47 2.13
N GLU A 62 -13.31 20.29 2.60
CA GLU A 62 -13.34 20.99 3.89
C GLU A 62 -12.86 22.43 3.68
N CYS A 63 -13.08 23.29 4.67
CA CYS A 63 -12.40 24.58 4.74
C CYS A 63 -11.44 24.59 5.93
N ARG A 64 -10.26 25.20 5.76
CA ARG A 64 -9.12 25.03 6.69
C ARG A 64 -8.62 26.33 7.29
N SER A 65 -9.17 27.46 6.86
CA SER A 65 -8.85 28.79 7.40
C SER A 65 -10.09 29.67 7.40
N ALA A 66 -10.09 30.74 8.22
CA ALA A 66 -11.16 31.72 8.23
C ALA A 66 -11.49 32.27 6.83
N THR A 67 -10.47 32.49 5.99
CA THR A 67 -10.65 32.97 4.62
C THR A 67 -11.27 31.91 3.71
N GLU A 68 -10.79 30.66 3.75
CA GLU A 68 -11.39 29.56 2.99
C GLU A 68 -12.84 29.34 3.42
N CYS A 69 -13.10 29.32 4.73
CA CYS A 69 -14.44 29.10 5.28
C CYS A 69 -15.40 30.25 4.96
N ALA A 70 -14.93 31.49 4.80
CA ALA A 70 -15.76 32.64 4.47
C ALA A 70 -16.39 32.55 3.06
N VAL A 71 -15.73 31.88 2.13
CA VAL A 71 -16.15 31.74 0.73
C VAL A 71 -16.46 30.29 0.33
N TRP A 72 -16.53 29.38 1.31
CA TRP A 72 -16.73 27.96 1.05
C TRP A 72 -18.09 27.69 0.41
N ASP A 73 -18.11 26.96 -0.70
CA ASP A 73 -19.37 26.58 -1.35
C ASP A 73 -19.65 25.09 -1.23
N GLY A 74 -18.64 24.21 -1.35
CA GLY A 74 -18.79 22.76 -1.17
C GLY A 74 -19.92 22.10 -1.99
N GLY A 75 -20.53 22.80 -2.95
CA GLY A 75 -21.70 22.40 -3.73
C GLY A 75 -23.07 22.64 -3.09
N ALA A 76 -23.19 22.96 -1.80
CA ALA A 76 -24.47 23.32 -1.16
C ALA A 76 -24.46 24.70 -0.47
N GLY A 77 -23.36 25.43 -0.56
CA GLY A 77 -23.13 26.71 0.08
C GLY A 77 -22.91 26.60 1.59
N ARG A 78 -22.42 27.70 2.18
CA ARG A 78 -22.27 27.89 3.64
C ARG A 78 -23.60 27.85 4.39
N GLY A 79 -24.71 27.99 3.69
CA GLY A 79 -26.02 28.21 4.28
C GLY A 79 -27.12 27.63 3.42
N SER A 80 -28.26 27.38 4.05
CA SER A 80 -29.37 26.68 3.43
C SER A 80 -30.41 27.62 2.84
N ALA A 81 -30.33 28.94 3.05
CA ALA A 81 -31.39 29.89 2.66
C ALA A 81 -31.69 29.84 1.14
N GLY A 82 -30.65 29.66 0.31
CA GLY A 82 -30.77 29.60 -1.14
C GLY A 82 -31.15 28.22 -1.72
N TRP A 83 -31.34 27.20 -0.89
CA TRP A 83 -31.66 25.85 -1.38
C TRP A 83 -33.01 25.81 -2.10
N PRO A 84 -33.08 25.25 -3.32
CA PRO A 84 -34.33 25.16 -4.06
C PRO A 84 -35.34 24.25 -3.35
N LYS A 85 -36.64 24.54 -3.51
CA LYS A 85 -37.71 23.73 -2.91
C LYS A 85 -37.74 22.29 -3.44
N THR A 86 -37.29 22.11 -4.68
CA THR A 86 -37.17 20.81 -5.31
C THR A 86 -35.79 20.67 -5.97
N LYS A 87 -35.29 19.44 -6.07
CA LYS A 87 -33.98 19.14 -6.65
C LYS A 87 -34.05 17.80 -7.38
N ARG A 88 -33.43 17.74 -8.57
CA ARG A 88 -33.11 16.46 -9.24
C ARG A 88 -31.91 15.88 -8.51
N LEU A 89 -32.06 14.70 -7.90
CA LEU A 89 -31.09 14.20 -6.91
C LEU A 89 -29.73 13.79 -7.52
N GLY A 90 -29.66 13.57 -8.83
CA GLY A 90 -28.40 13.32 -9.54
C GLY A 90 -28.44 12.04 -10.35
N GLU A 91 -27.27 11.54 -10.70
CA GLU A 91 -27.04 10.32 -11.47
C GLU A 91 -26.72 9.12 -10.52
N ASP A 92 -26.33 7.98 -11.08
CA ASP A 92 -25.89 6.78 -10.32
C ASP A 92 -26.90 6.28 -9.27
N GLU A 93 -26.49 6.07 -8.01
CA GLU A 93 -27.36 5.55 -6.94
C GLU A 93 -28.63 6.39 -6.68
N LEU A 94 -28.63 7.67 -7.08
CA LEU A 94 -29.76 8.59 -6.90
C LEU A 94 -30.64 8.72 -8.14
N SER A 95 -30.22 8.20 -9.29
CA SER A 95 -31.03 8.24 -10.51
C SER A 95 -32.30 7.40 -10.35
N ASP A 96 -33.42 7.94 -10.83
CA ASP A 96 -34.71 7.24 -10.95
C ASP A 96 -34.82 6.51 -12.31
N ASP A 97 -33.84 6.66 -13.21
CA ASP A 97 -33.81 5.97 -14.49
C ASP A 97 -33.31 4.53 -14.32
N SER A 98 -34.18 3.54 -14.56
CA SER A 98 -33.85 2.12 -14.47
C SER A 98 -32.73 1.66 -15.42
N SER A 99 -32.47 2.39 -16.51
CA SER A 99 -31.36 2.09 -17.42
C SER A 99 -30.00 2.53 -16.87
N VAL A 100 -29.99 3.56 -16.01
CA VAL A 100 -28.81 4.06 -15.31
C VAL A 100 -28.63 3.34 -13.96
N ASN A 101 -29.72 3.16 -13.22
CA ASN A 101 -29.78 2.62 -11.87
C ASN A 101 -30.72 1.40 -11.77
N PRO A 102 -30.39 0.28 -12.41
CA PRO A 102 -31.28 -0.89 -12.51
C PRO A 102 -31.69 -1.46 -11.15
N HIS A 103 -30.84 -1.32 -10.14
CA HIS A 103 -31.04 -1.97 -8.84
C HIS A 103 -31.77 -1.11 -7.79
N PHE A 104 -31.58 0.22 -7.84
CA PHE A 104 -32.04 1.10 -6.76
C PHE A 104 -32.99 2.20 -7.24
N HIS A 105 -33.27 2.35 -8.55
CA HIS A 105 -34.00 3.49 -9.11
C HIS A 105 -35.34 3.78 -8.43
N ASP A 106 -36.10 2.76 -8.07
CA ASP A 106 -37.46 2.92 -7.54
C ASP A 106 -37.55 2.94 -6.00
N TRP A 107 -36.43 2.87 -5.29
CA TRP A 107 -36.36 2.91 -3.81
C TRP A 107 -36.48 4.32 -3.28
N ASN A 108 -36.91 4.50 -2.02
CA ASN A 108 -36.85 5.79 -1.31
C ASN A 108 -35.48 6.46 -1.45
N LYS A 109 -35.43 7.79 -1.60
CA LYS A 109 -34.18 8.54 -1.74
C LYS A 109 -34.12 9.64 -0.69
N LEU A 110 -33.06 9.61 0.11
CA LEU A 110 -32.69 10.65 1.07
C LEU A 110 -31.35 11.24 0.65
N PHE A 111 -31.34 12.50 0.23
CA PHE A 111 -30.11 13.23 -0.06
C PHE A 111 -29.85 14.27 1.02
N VAL A 112 -28.69 14.20 1.64
CA VAL A 112 -28.26 15.12 2.72
C VAL A 112 -27.25 16.10 2.13
N PRO A 113 -27.64 17.37 1.91
CA PRO A 113 -26.72 18.40 1.47
C PRO A 113 -25.62 18.64 2.50
N TYR A 114 -24.42 18.91 2.02
CA TYR A 114 -23.27 19.15 2.87
C TYR A 114 -23.02 20.64 2.99
N CYS A 115 -23.35 21.23 4.14
CA CYS A 115 -23.21 22.67 4.41
C CYS A 115 -22.32 23.01 5.62
N SER A 116 -21.61 22.03 6.17
CA SER A 116 -20.87 22.15 7.43
C SER A 116 -19.35 22.22 7.28
N ALA A 117 -18.80 21.89 6.11
CA ALA A 117 -17.37 21.98 5.78
C ALA A 117 -16.40 21.17 6.69
N ASP A 118 -16.91 20.17 7.42
CA ASP A 118 -16.24 19.36 8.45
C ASP A 118 -16.28 17.84 8.19
N MET A 119 -16.39 17.43 6.93
CA MET A 119 -16.48 16.03 6.51
C MET A 119 -17.65 15.27 7.17
N HIS A 120 -18.76 15.97 7.41
CA HIS A 120 -19.95 15.48 8.12
C HIS A 120 -19.72 15.09 9.59
N SER A 121 -18.58 15.45 10.18
CA SER A 121 -18.20 14.93 11.50
C SER A 121 -18.49 15.89 12.66
N GLY A 122 -18.57 17.20 12.43
CA GLY A 122 -18.55 18.17 13.52
C GLY A 122 -19.75 18.12 14.45
N THR A 123 -19.52 18.39 15.73
CA THR A 123 -20.55 18.40 16.78
C THR A 123 -20.73 19.77 17.43
N ARG A 124 -20.14 20.83 16.87
CA ARG A 124 -20.12 22.13 17.53
C ARG A 124 -21.49 22.77 17.63
N LEU A 125 -21.78 23.26 18.83
CA LEU A 125 -22.95 24.08 19.14
C LEU A 125 -22.67 25.58 18.99
N THR A 126 -21.40 25.98 19.03
CA THR A 126 -20.95 27.37 18.96
C THR A 126 -19.99 27.58 17.80
N PRO A 127 -19.99 28.78 17.20
CA PRO A 127 -19.13 29.06 16.06
C PRO A 127 -17.65 28.97 16.45
N SER A 128 -16.80 28.47 15.53
CA SER A 128 -15.34 28.47 15.71
C SER A 128 -14.79 29.86 15.41
N HIS A 129 -14.17 30.50 16.39
CA HIS A 129 -13.51 31.79 16.18
C HIS A 129 -12.26 31.66 15.29
N ALA A 130 -11.50 30.56 15.43
CA ALA A 130 -10.29 30.31 14.65
C ALA A 130 -10.57 30.15 13.14
N LEU A 131 -11.76 29.63 12.79
CA LEU A 131 -12.18 29.39 11.42
C LEU A 131 -13.25 30.39 10.95
N GLY A 132 -13.17 31.64 11.41
CA GLY A 132 -13.94 32.75 10.84
C GLY A 132 -15.43 32.78 11.26
N GLY A 133 -15.77 32.18 12.40
CA GLY A 133 -17.11 32.23 12.99
C GLY A 133 -18.09 31.20 12.45
N GLY A 134 -17.63 30.14 11.79
CA GLY A 134 -18.49 29.10 11.20
C GLY A 134 -18.98 28.04 12.19
N TYR A 135 -20.16 27.46 11.94
CA TYR A 135 -20.67 26.28 12.65
C TYR A 135 -20.27 24.99 11.93
N PHE A 136 -19.42 24.19 12.58
CA PHE A 136 -18.99 22.87 12.10
C PHE A 136 -19.82 21.80 12.82
N ALA A 137 -20.95 21.46 12.20
CA ALA A 137 -22.04 20.70 12.83
C ALA A 137 -22.55 19.54 11.95
N GLY A 138 -21.69 18.90 11.17
CA GLY A 138 -22.04 17.80 10.26
C GLY A 138 -22.76 16.62 10.94
N HIS A 139 -22.25 16.16 12.09
CA HIS A 139 -22.88 15.08 12.84
C HIS A 139 -24.24 15.50 13.40
N ASN A 140 -24.31 16.74 13.90
CA ASN A 140 -25.56 17.32 14.41
C ASN A 140 -26.63 17.40 13.31
N LEU A 141 -26.23 17.79 12.08
CA LEU A 141 -27.10 17.81 10.91
C LEU A 141 -27.60 16.41 10.52
N ILE A 142 -26.74 15.39 10.58
CA ILE A 142 -27.14 13.99 10.34
C ILE A 142 -28.15 13.52 11.40
N ASN A 143 -27.85 13.73 12.68
CA ASN A 143 -28.72 13.36 13.79
C ASN A 143 -30.10 14.03 13.67
N ALA A 144 -30.11 15.34 13.44
CA ALA A 144 -31.35 16.09 13.23
C ALA A 144 -32.10 15.65 11.97
N THR A 145 -31.40 15.29 10.90
CA THR A 145 -32.02 14.74 9.69
C THR A 145 -32.78 13.45 9.99
N LEU A 146 -32.17 12.52 10.72
CA LEU A 146 -32.83 11.27 11.12
C LEU A 146 -34.02 11.52 12.05
N ALA A 147 -33.92 12.47 12.97
CA ALA A 147 -35.03 12.87 13.84
C ALA A 147 -36.18 13.49 13.04
N GLN A 148 -35.88 14.44 12.15
CA GLN A 148 -36.86 15.09 11.28
C GLN A 148 -37.52 14.09 10.32
N LEU A 149 -36.77 13.13 9.79
CA LEU A 149 -37.31 12.09 8.92
C LEU A 149 -38.39 11.27 9.63
N ARG A 150 -38.17 10.90 10.90
CA ARG A 150 -39.18 10.18 11.71
C ARG A 150 -40.42 11.04 11.97
N ARG A 151 -40.27 12.36 12.13
CA ARG A 151 -41.39 13.29 12.33
C ARG A 151 -42.20 13.49 11.04
N SER A 152 -41.51 13.75 9.94
CA SER A 152 -42.13 14.08 8.66
C SER A 152 -42.68 12.86 7.93
N LEU A 153 -42.11 11.67 8.17
CA LEU A 153 -42.46 10.42 7.49
C LEU A 153 -42.61 9.27 8.51
N PRO A 154 -43.59 9.32 9.43
CA PRO A 154 -43.71 8.35 10.52
C PRO A 154 -44.01 6.91 10.04
N ALA A 155 -44.52 6.75 8.82
CA ALA A 155 -44.77 5.43 8.21
C ALA A 155 -43.52 4.81 7.56
N LEU A 156 -42.40 5.56 7.46
CA LEU A 156 -41.18 5.04 6.87
C LEU A 156 -40.52 4.04 7.82
N ALA A 157 -40.57 2.77 7.45
CA ALA A 157 -39.91 1.67 8.14
C ALA A 157 -38.96 0.95 7.17
N PRO A 158 -37.71 1.43 7.02
CA PRO A 158 -36.77 0.82 6.09
C PRO A 158 -36.46 -0.62 6.52
N SER A 159 -36.47 -1.56 5.58
CA SER A 159 -36.02 -2.94 5.77
C SER A 159 -34.64 -3.18 5.16
N LEU A 160 -34.26 -2.38 4.16
CA LEU A 160 -33.01 -2.49 3.43
C LEU A 160 -32.51 -1.10 3.05
N VAL A 161 -31.27 -0.78 3.43
CA VAL A 161 -30.70 0.56 3.27
C VAL A 161 -29.34 0.49 2.59
N LEU A 162 -29.19 1.21 1.48
CA LEU A 162 -27.90 1.56 0.89
C LEU A 162 -27.50 2.94 1.43
N LEU A 163 -26.50 2.98 2.31
CA LEU A 163 -25.89 4.23 2.77
C LEU A 163 -24.69 4.54 1.88
N SER A 164 -24.75 5.67 1.17
CA SER A 164 -23.77 6.05 0.16
C SER A 164 -23.38 7.52 0.27
N GLY A 165 -22.33 7.91 -0.44
CA GLY A 165 -21.76 9.25 -0.40
C GLY A 165 -20.42 9.27 -1.11
N SER A 166 -20.02 10.46 -1.55
CA SER A 166 -18.79 10.65 -2.34
C SER A 166 -17.88 11.70 -1.72
N SER A 167 -16.56 11.51 -1.81
CA SER A 167 -15.56 12.43 -1.27
C SER A 167 -15.75 12.66 0.24
N ALA A 168 -15.91 13.91 0.69
CA ALA A 168 -16.30 14.26 2.06
C ALA A 168 -17.53 13.49 2.57
N GLY A 169 -18.51 13.25 1.69
CA GLY A 169 -19.69 12.46 2.00
C GLY A 169 -19.37 10.97 2.17
N GLY A 170 -18.40 10.45 1.41
CA GLY A 170 -17.89 9.10 1.58
C GLY A 170 -17.19 8.91 2.93
N ILE A 171 -16.45 9.91 3.41
CA ILE A 171 -15.91 9.92 4.78
C ILE A 171 -17.08 9.91 5.78
N GLY A 172 -18.07 10.78 5.57
CA GLY A 172 -19.28 10.83 6.39
C GLY A 172 -19.98 9.48 6.50
N VAL A 173 -20.11 8.74 5.38
CA VAL A 173 -20.69 7.39 5.35
C VAL A 173 -19.91 6.45 6.25
N LEU A 174 -18.59 6.45 6.13
CA LEU A 174 -17.72 5.58 6.92
C LEU A 174 -17.83 5.88 8.42
N LEU A 175 -17.81 7.16 8.80
CA LEU A 175 -17.90 7.59 10.20
C LEU A 175 -19.27 7.32 10.83
N HIS A 176 -20.35 7.27 10.03
CA HIS A 176 -21.73 7.16 10.51
C HIS A 176 -22.40 5.83 10.18
N ALA A 177 -21.72 4.85 9.57
CA ALA A 177 -22.34 3.60 9.13
C ALA A 177 -23.11 2.89 10.26
N ASP A 178 -22.43 2.66 11.39
CA ASP A 178 -23.04 2.06 12.59
C ASP A 178 -24.10 2.97 13.22
N TYR A 179 -23.97 4.29 13.07
CA TYR A 179 -24.95 5.26 13.57
C TYR A 179 -26.28 5.19 12.79
N PHE A 180 -26.22 5.07 11.46
CA PHE A 180 -27.40 4.83 10.62
C PHE A 180 -28.01 3.44 10.87
N ALA A 181 -27.17 2.41 11.06
CA ALA A 181 -27.66 1.07 11.43
C ALA A 181 -28.42 1.09 12.76
N ALA A 182 -27.90 1.80 13.77
CA ALA A 182 -28.58 1.97 15.05
C ALA A 182 -29.89 2.78 14.95
N ALA A 183 -30.01 3.67 13.95
CA ALA A 183 -31.22 4.45 13.72
C ALA A 183 -32.40 3.60 13.23
N TRP A 184 -32.12 2.46 12.57
CA TRP A 184 -33.10 1.49 12.11
C TRP A 184 -32.64 0.05 12.43
N PRO A 185 -32.76 -0.40 13.69
CA PRO A 185 -32.24 -1.71 14.11
C PRO A 185 -32.87 -2.91 13.39
N ALA A 186 -34.07 -2.74 12.84
CA ALA A 186 -34.77 -3.77 12.05
C ALA A 186 -34.36 -3.79 10.57
N ALA A 187 -33.60 -2.80 10.11
CA ALA A 187 -33.15 -2.69 8.72
C ALA A 187 -31.79 -3.37 8.54
N THR A 188 -31.59 -4.00 7.38
CA THR A 188 -30.23 -4.32 6.92
C THR A 188 -29.63 -3.07 6.31
N VAL A 189 -28.67 -2.46 7.01
CA VAL A 189 -27.90 -1.32 6.50
C VAL A 189 -26.57 -1.81 5.95
N LYS A 190 -26.25 -1.42 4.72
CA LYS A 190 -24.96 -1.66 4.07
C LYS A 190 -24.44 -0.35 3.51
N ALA A 191 -23.16 -0.06 3.78
CA ALA A 191 -22.56 1.23 3.45
C ALA A 191 -21.57 1.12 2.28
N ALA A 192 -21.64 2.05 1.33
CA ALA A 192 -20.84 2.05 0.09
C ALA A 192 -20.12 3.40 -0.12
N PRO A 193 -19.15 3.76 0.73
CA PRO A 193 -18.44 5.04 0.60
C PRO A 193 -17.65 5.10 -0.72
N ALA A 194 -17.75 6.22 -1.45
CA ALA A 194 -16.93 6.52 -2.61
C ALA A 194 -15.89 7.62 -2.32
N ALA A 195 -14.63 7.41 -2.72
CA ALA A 195 -13.53 8.36 -2.54
C ALA A 195 -13.42 8.92 -1.10
N GLY A 196 -13.80 8.10 -0.11
CA GLY A 196 -13.93 8.46 1.30
C GLY A 196 -13.06 7.61 2.22
N PHE A 197 -12.37 6.60 1.69
CA PHE A 197 -11.53 5.68 2.44
C PHE A 197 -10.10 6.24 2.54
N PHE A 198 -9.98 7.33 3.32
CA PHE A 198 -9.08 8.45 3.07
C PHE A 198 -7.56 8.24 3.15
N TYR A 199 -7.04 7.34 3.99
CA TYR A 199 -5.61 7.07 4.05
C TYR A 199 -5.38 5.57 4.18
N PRO A 200 -4.32 5.03 3.56
CA PRO A 200 -3.93 3.66 3.83
C PRO A 200 -3.36 3.56 5.26
N ALA A 201 -3.41 2.36 5.86
CA ALA A 201 -2.70 2.10 7.10
C ALA A 201 -1.19 2.23 6.85
N VAL A 202 -0.60 3.34 7.30
CA VAL A 202 0.85 3.58 7.26
C VAL A 202 1.47 3.27 8.62
N SER A 203 2.74 2.86 8.60
CA SER A 203 3.55 2.60 9.79
C SER A 203 3.78 3.88 10.62
N SER A 204 3.90 5.05 9.99
CA SER A 204 4.09 6.32 10.69
C SER A 204 3.57 7.53 9.92
N GLU A 205 3.11 8.55 10.66
CA GLU A 205 2.79 9.86 10.11
C GLU A 205 4.00 10.59 9.46
N ARG A 206 5.22 10.16 9.76
CA ARG A 206 6.45 10.73 9.17
C ARG A 206 6.74 10.23 7.74
N ASP A 207 5.98 9.24 7.26
CA ASP A 207 6.17 8.64 5.95
C ASP A 207 5.51 9.46 4.81
N PHE A 208 4.77 10.53 5.14
CA PHE A 208 4.21 11.47 4.18
C PHE A 208 5.24 12.54 3.75
N ILE A 209 5.30 12.89 2.45
CA ILE A 209 6.27 13.85 1.87
C ILE A 209 6.32 15.16 2.67
N ASN A 210 5.17 15.65 3.10
CA ASN A 210 5.09 16.74 4.06
C ASN A 210 4.76 16.15 5.44
N GLY A 211 5.75 16.08 6.33
CA GLY A 211 5.57 15.69 7.74
C GLY A 211 4.59 16.57 8.55
N ASP A 212 3.99 17.58 7.92
CA ASP A 212 2.96 18.47 8.45
C ASP A 212 1.55 18.21 7.87
N ALA A 213 1.36 17.22 6.99
CA ALA A 213 0.09 16.96 6.32
C ALA A 213 -0.56 15.63 6.72
N THR A 214 -0.50 15.37 8.01
CA THR A 214 -0.87 14.10 8.64
C THR A 214 -2.27 14.16 9.24
N PRO A 215 -2.81 13.03 9.71
CA PRO A 215 -3.88 13.02 10.69
C PRO A 215 -3.66 14.06 11.81
N ALA A 216 -2.43 14.37 12.26
CA ALA A 216 -2.15 15.48 13.19
C ALA A 216 -2.57 16.89 12.71
N ARG A 217 -2.57 17.17 11.40
CA ARG A 217 -3.12 18.42 10.86
C ARG A 217 -4.65 18.41 10.86
N ARG A 218 -5.26 17.25 10.57
CA ARG A 218 -6.70 17.02 10.81
C ARG A 218 -7.03 17.03 12.30
N LEU A 219 -6.13 16.65 13.19
CA LEU A 219 -6.29 16.74 14.65
C LEU A 219 -6.28 18.20 15.12
N GLY A 220 -5.48 19.05 14.47
CA GLY A 220 -5.52 20.50 14.65
C GLY A 220 -6.88 21.10 14.26
N LEU A 221 -7.45 20.69 13.12
CA LEU A 221 -8.81 21.08 12.71
C LEU A 221 -9.89 20.35 13.51
N ALA A 222 -9.63 19.15 14.03
CA ALA A 222 -10.56 18.38 14.84
C ALA A 222 -10.87 19.10 16.16
N ALA A 223 -9.93 19.84 16.73
CA ALA A 223 -10.23 20.73 17.86
C ALA A 223 -11.28 21.79 17.48
N GLU A 224 -11.22 22.29 16.25
CA GLU A 224 -12.14 23.30 15.72
C GLU A 224 -13.46 22.74 15.17
N TRP A 225 -13.56 21.43 14.91
CA TRP A 225 -14.81 20.78 14.49
C TRP A 225 -15.50 20.00 15.61
N ALA A 226 -14.74 19.62 16.65
CA ALA A 226 -15.17 18.66 17.66
C ALA A 226 -15.83 17.43 17.00
N PRO A 227 -15.10 16.64 16.20
CA PRO A 227 -15.70 15.60 15.39
C PRO A 227 -16.33 14.52 16.26
N TYR A 228 -17.45 13.99 15.78
CA TYR A 228 -18.05 12.77 16.31
C TYR A 228 -17.08 11.61 16.14
N VAL A 229 -16.91 10.86 17.23
CA VAL A 229 -16.12 9.64 17.27
C VAL A 229 -17.02 8.50 17.68
N SER A 230 -17.04 7.43 16.88
CA SER A 230 -17.74 6.20 17.23
C SER A 230 -17.24 5.67 18.58
N PRO A 231 -18.12 5.41 19.56
CA PRO A 231 -17.72 4.84 20.85
C PRO A 231 -16.98 3.52 20.71
N ARG A 232 -17.36 2.72 19.70
CA ARG A 232 -16.73 1.43 19.44
C ARG A 232 -15.32 1.56 18.87
N CYS A 233 -15.09 2.58 18.04
CA CYS A 233 -13.74 2.89 17.59
C CYS A 233 -12.89 3.50 18.72
N ALA A 234 -13.44 4.42 19.50
CA ALA A 234 -12.73 4.99 20.65
C ALA A 234 -12.27 3.91 21.65
N ALA A 235 -13.07 2.85 21.83
CA ALA A 235 -12.70 1.72 22.66
C ALA A 235 -11.51 0.90 22.11
N LEU A 236 -11.31 0.86 20.79
CA LEU A 236 -10.14 0.23 20.16
C LEU A 236 -8.86 1.07 20.32
N TYR A 237 -8.99 2.38 20.53
CA TYR A 237 -7.86 3.32 20.65
C TYR A 237 -7.94 4.17 21.94
N PRO A 238 -7.80 3.57 23.14
CA PRO A 238 -7.88 4.30 24.40
C PRO A 238 -6.82 5.41 24.49
N GLY A 239 -7.25 6.64 24.79
CA GLY A 239 -6.35 7.80 24.86
C GLY A 239 -5.98 8.41 23.50
N GLU A 240 -6.36 7.78 22.38
CA GLU A 240 -6.06 8.22 21.02
C GLU A 240 -7.32 8.17 20.12
N ALA A 241 -8.50 8.40 20.72
CA ALA A 241 -9.80 8.30 20.06
C ALA A 241 -9.92 9.20 18.81
N SER A 242 -9.07 10.21 18.70
CA SER A 242 -9.02 11.12 17.57
C SER A 242 -8.51 10.45 16.27
N LYS A 243 -7.80 9.31 16.36
CA LYS A 243 -7.49 8.42 15.22
C LYS A 243 -8.74 7.95 14.49
N CYS A 244 -9.87 7.80 15.21
CA CYS A 244 -11.15 7.38 14.64
C CYS A 244 -11.84 8.39 13.73
N THR A 245 -11.24 9.57 13.54
CA THR A 245 -11.69 10.54 12.54
C THR A 245 -11.16 10.21 11.14
N ASP A 246 -10.27 9.22 11.06
CA ASP A 246 -9.65 8.74 9.84
C ASP A 246 -10.17 7.34 9.51
N ALA A 247 -10.46 7.14 8.22
CA ALA A 247 -10.90 5.87 7.68
C ALA A 247 -9.94 4.74 8.07
N ALA A 248 -8.62 4.95 8.00
CA ALA A 248 -7.58 3.94 8.25
C ALA A 248 -7.72 3.23 9.61
N PHE A 249 -8.33 3.90 10.58
CA PHE A 249 -8.57 3.37 11.93
C PHE A 249 -10.05 3.06 12.17
N ALA A 250 -10.94 3.93 11.70
CA ALA A 250 -12.37 3.81 11.97
C ALA A 250 -13.01 2.54 11.37
N TRP A 251 -12.56 2.10 10.20
CA TRP A 251 -13.18 0.95 9.51
C TRP A 251 -13.08 -0.36 10.31
N ARG A 252 -11.98 -0.54 11.08
CA ARG A 252 -11.75 -1.74 11.91
C ARG A 252 -12.76 -1.90 13.04
N ALA A 253 -13.44 -0.82 13.42
CA ALA A 253 -14.43 -0.82 14.49
C ALA A 253 -15.87 -1.05 14.03
N LEU A 254 -16.13 -1.04 12.72
CA LEU A 254 -17.49 -1.03 12.19
C LEU A 254 -18.13 -2.43 12.21
N ALA A 255 -19.40 -2.50 12.62
CA ALA A 255 -20.22 -3.71 12.43
C ALA A 255 -20.91 -3.69 11.06
N THR A 256 -21.24 -2.49 10.58
CA THR A 256 -21.94 -2.30 9.32
C THR A 256 -21.03 -2.70 8.16
N PRO A 257 -21.45 -3.63 7.29
CA PRO A 257 -20.67 -4.02 6.12
C PRO A 257 -20.37 -2.81 5.22
N LEU A 258 -19.13 -2.77 4.71
CA LEU A 258 -18.64 -1.73 3.82
C LEU A 258 -18.40 -2.28 2.42
N PHE A 259 -18.75 -1.50 1.39
CA PHE A 259 -18.27 -1.66 0.02
C PHE A 259 -17.51 -0.42 -0.41
N VAL A 260 -16.19 -0.47 -0.25
CA VAL A 260 -15.32 0.69 -0.48
C VAL A 260 -15.12 0.90 -1.98
N ARG A 261 -15.57 2.04 -2.52
CA ARG A 261 -15.30 2.47 -3.90
C ARG A 261 -14.17 3.49 -3.88
N GLU A 262 -12.99 3.14 -4.35
CA GLU A 262 -11.80 3.97 -4.06
C GLU A 262 -10.72 3.88 -5.14
N ASN A 263 -10.23 5.02 -5.62
CA ASN A 263 -9.05 5.01 -6.49
C ASN A 263 -7.81 4.67 -5.67
N GLN A 264 -6.99 3.73 -6.13
CA GLN A 264 -5.74 3.41 -5.44
C GLN A 264 -4.80 4.62 -5.39
N TYR A 265 -4.90 5.54 -6.34
CA TYR A 265 -4.11 6.78 -6.43
C TYR A 265 -5.04 8.00 -6.44
N ASP A 266 -5.92 8.10 -5.44
CA ASP A 266 -6.84 9.23 -5.35
C ASP A 266 -6.10 10.57 -5.23
N THR A 267 -6.41 11.49 -6.15
CA THR A 267 -5.66 12.73 -6.31
C THR A 267 -5.89 13.72 -5.18
N ALA A 268 -7.07 13.72 -4.54
CA ALA A 268 -7.32 14.59 -3.39
C ALA A 268 -6.46 14.17 -2.19
N LYS A 269 -6.26 12.86 -2.02
CA LYS A 269 -5.41 12.32 -0.94
C LYS A 269 -3.94 12.61 -1.19
N LEU A 270 -3.46 12.30 -2.38
CA LEU A 270 -2.07 12.55 -2.77
C LEU A 270 -1.72 14.03 -2.62
N ALA A 271 -2.60 14.94 -3.08
CA ALA A 271 -2.41 16.37 -2.92
C ALA A 271 -2.37 16.79 -1.45
N ASN A 272 -3.24 16.24 -0.61
CA ASN A 272 -3.19 16.47 0.83
C ASN A 272 -1.87 16.00 1.45
N CYS A 273 -1.25 14.95 0.94
CA CYS A 273 0.05 14.45 1.42
C CYS A 273 1.26 15.20 0.83
N GLY A 274 1.04 16.22 -0.01
CA GLY A 274 2.10 16.99 -0.66
C GLY A 274 2.59 16.43 -2.00
N CYS A 275 1.91 15.42 -2.55
CA CYS A 275 2.17 14.88 -3.88
C CYS A 275 1.14 15.43 -4.86
N ASP A 276 1.49 16.46 -5.64
CA ASP A 276 0.65 16.91 -6.73
C ASP A 276 0.84 16.02 -7.97
N ALA A 277 0.13 14.90 -7.97
CA ALA A 277 0.14 13.95 -9.08
C ALA A 277 -0.59 14.47 -10.35
N SER A 278 -1.12 15.70 -10.33
CA SER A 278 -1.65 16.39 -11.51
C SER A 278 -0.57 17.18 -12.27
N ALA A 279 0.58 17.41 -11.65
CA ALA A 279 1.77 18.02 -12.26
C ALA A 279 2.72 16.96 -12.85
N ALA A 280 3.75 17.41 -13.60
CA ALA A 280 4.78 16.52 -14.11
C ALA A 280 5.53 15.85 -12.93
N LEU A 281 5.37 14.54 -12.79
CA LEU A 281 5.93 13.75 -11.69
C LEU A 281 7.46 13.85 -11.67
N THR A 282 8.03 14.20 -10.53
CA THR A 282 9.48 14.08 -10.30
C THR A 282 9.87 12.62 -9.98
N ALA A 283 11.17 12.33 -9.95
CA ALA A 283 11.66 11.02 -9.52
C ALA A 283 11.26 10.69 -8.07
N ASN A 284 11.18 11.70 -7.19
CA ASN A 284 10.76 11.53 -5.80
C ASN A 284 9.25 11.25 -5.71
N ASP A 285 8.44 11.96 -6.50
CA ASP A 285 6.99 11.70 -6.60
C ASP A 285 6.72 10.28 -7.08
N THR A 286 7.52 9.79 -8.04
CA THR A 286 7.38 8.43 -8.56
C THR A 286 7.66 7.38 -7.48
N SER A 287 8.71 7.56 -6.67
CA SER A 287 9.01 6.65 -5.55
C SER A 287 7.89 6.65 -4.51
N TYR A 288 7.39 7.84 -4.18
CA TYR A 288 6.28 8.00 -3.24
C TYR A 288 4.98 7.36 -3.75
N LEU A 289 4.64 7.55 -5.02
CA LEU A 289 3.47 6.90 -5.62
C LEU A 289 3.58 5.37 -5.57
N ARG A 290 4.76 4.79 -5.81
CA ARG A 290 4.96 3.34 -5.66
C ARG A 290 4.67 2.86 -4.24
N GLN A 291 5.18 3.60 -3.25
CA GLN A 291 4.94 3.29 -1.85
C GLN A 291 3.47 3.47 -1.46
N TRP A 292 2.84 4.56 -1.89
CA TRP A 292 1.42 4.84 -1.72
C TRP A 292 0.54 3.69 -2.23
N GLY A 293 0.79 3.24 -3.48
CA GLY A 293 0.05 2.13 -4.08
C GLY A 293 0.18 0.83 -3.26
N ARG A 294 1.37 0.55 -2.72
CA ARG A 294 1.59 -0.61 -1.84
C ARG A 294 0.78 -0.50 -0.55
N TRP A 295 0.78 0.66 0.11
CA TRP A 295 0.01 0.88 1.34
C TRP A 295 -1.50 0.73 1.11
N VAL A 296 -2.03 1.30 0.02
CA VAL A 296 -3.45 1.19 -0.31
C VAL A 296 -3.85 -0.26 -0.59
N ARG A 297 -3.07 -0.99 -1.39
CA ARG A 297 -3.34 -2.42 -1.65
C ARG A 297 -3.23 -3.28 -0.39
N GLY A 298 -2.28 -2.97 0.50
CA GLY A 298 -2.19 -3.60 1.83
C GLY A 298 -3.47 -3.41 2.63
N THR A 299 -3.94 -2.16 2.74
CA THR A 299 -5.16 -1.83 3.50
C THR A 299 -6.41 -2.51 2.92
N LEU A 300 -6.53 -2.59 1.58
CA LEU A 300 -7.65 -3.27 0.92
C LEU A 300 -7.63 -4.78 1.16
N ARG A 301 -6.43 -5.38 1.24
CA ARG A 301 -6.26 -6.80 1.58
C ARG A 301 -6.67 -7.08 3.03
N ASP A 302 -6.26 -6.22 3.97
CA ASP A 302 -6.66 -6.32 5.37
C ASP A 302 -8.19 -6.22 5.51
N LEU A 303 -8.81 -5.24 4.84
CA LEU A 303 -10.28 -5.09 4.79
C LEU A 303 -10.97 -6.36 4.28
N GLY A 304 -10.36 -7.09 3.34
CA GLY A 304 -10.86 -8.36 2.84
C GLY A 304 -10.64 -9.55 3.78
N SER A 305 -9.76 -9.46 4.76
CA SER A 305 -9.44 -10.57 5.67
C SER A 305 -10.34 -10.62 6.92
N GLU A 306 -11.11 -9.56 7.18
CA GLU A 306 -11.97 -9.46 8.36
C GLU A 306 -13.20 -10.40 8.33
N ALA A 307 -13.73 -10.65 9.53
CA ALA A 307 -14.94 -11.47 9.73
C ALA A 307 -16.21 -10.79 9.18
N THR A 308 -16.29 -9.46 9.22
CA THR A 308 -17.39 -8.70 8.60
C THR A 308 -17.24 -8.77 7.08
N PRO A 309 -18.31 -9.03 6.30
CA PRO A 309 -18.21 -9.25 4.86
C PRO A 309 -18.03 -7.95 4.08
N HIS A 310 -16.90 -7.28 4.27
CA HIS A 310 -16.54 -6.09 3.51
C HIS A 310 -16.20 -6.45 2.04
N GLY A 311 -16.54 -5.52 1.15
CA GLY A 311 -16.19 -5.52 -0.26
C GLY A 311 -15.46 -4.24 -0.66
N TYR A 312 -14.88 -4.24 -1.85
CA TYR A 312 -14.26 -3.05 -2.43
C TYR A 312 -14.20 -3.12 -3.95
N PHE A 313 -14.22 -1.94 -4.57
CA PHE A 313 -13.95 -1.71 -5.97
C PHE A 313 -12.88 -0.62 -6.09
N ALA A 314 -11.67 -1.04 -6.45
CA ALA A 314 -10.46 -0.26 -6.30
C ALA A 314 -9.64 -0.14 -7.59
N PRO A 315 -10.05 0.71 -8.53
CA PRO A 315 -9.29 0.94 -9.75
C PRO A 315 -7.95 1.63 -9.47
N SER A 316 -6.93 1.29 -10.26
CA SER A 316 -5.58 1.84 -10.11
C SER A 316 -5.46 3.13 -10.95
N CYS A 317 -6.21 4.17 -10.59
CA CYS A 317 -6.32 5.39 -11.38
C CYS A 317 -5.95 6.65 -10.60
N LEU A 318 -5.38 7.65 -11.29
CA LEU A 318 -5.17 9.01 -10.78
C LEU A 318 -6.43 9.85 -10.97
N SER A 319 -7.37 9.75 -10.04
CA SER A 319 -8.64 10.48 -10.11
C SER A 319 -9.25 10.62 -8.72
N HIS A 320 -10.11 11.61 -8.54
CA HIS A 320 -10.92 11.75 -7.33
C HIS A 320 -12.40 11.69 -7.68
N ALA A 321 -13.11 10.69 -7.13
CA ALA A 321 -14.56 10.47 -7.21
C ALA A 321 -15.20 10.29 -8.61
N ALA A 322 -14.81 11.06 -9.63
CA ALA A 322 -15.51 11.17 -10.90
C ALA A 322 -15.61 9.84 -11.67
N ASN A 323 -14.63 8.95 -11.52
CA ASN A 323 -14.57 7.62 -12.13
C ASN A 323 -14.99 6.50 -11.16
N LEU A 324 -15.88 6.80 -10.21
CA LEU A 324 -16.43 5.83 -9.26
C LEU A 324 -17.97 5.79 -9.30
N GLY A 325 -18.59 6.37 -10.33
CA GLY A 325 -20.02 6.27 -10.63
C GLY A 325 -20.37 4.99 -11.41
N TRP A 326 -21.66 4.68 -11.59
CA TRP A 326 -22.14 3.43 -12.20
C TRP A 326 -21.58 3.19 -13.61
N SER A 327 -21.68 4.21 -14.47
CA SER A 327 -21.17 4.14 -15.85
C SER A 327 -19.79 4.76 -16.01
N ALA A 328 -19.38 5.62 -15.07
CA ALA A 328 -18.10 6.32 -15.12
C ALA A 328 -16.95 5.48 -14.56
N ALA A 329 -17.25 4.46 -13.74
CA ALA A 329 -16.24 3.56 -13.22
C ALA A 329 -15.64 2.67 -14.29
N PRO A 330 -14.31 2.44 -14.28
CA PRO A 330 -13.69 1.47 -15.17
C PRO A 330 -14.18 0.07 -14.83
N LEU A 331 -14.10 -0.86 -15.79
CA LEU A 331 -14.28 -2.28 -15.51
C LEU A 331 -12.99 -2.83 -14.88
N ILE A 332 -13.11 -3.63 -13.83
CA ILE A 332 -11.98 -4.39 -13.27
C ILE A 332 -12.21 -5.86 -13.60
N ARG A 333 -11.30 -6.46 -14.38
CA ARG A 333 -11.41 -7.86 -14.84
C ARG A 333 -12.76 -8.14 -15.55
N GLY A 334 -13.22 -7.18 -16.36
CA GLY A 334 -14.49 -7.27 -17.09
C GLY A 334 -15.75 -7.06 -16.25
N VAL A 335 -15.61 -6.78 -14.95
CA VAL A 335 -16.74 -6.57 -14.02
C VAL A 335 -16.94 -5.08 -13.78
N SER A 336 -18.18 -4.62 -13.93
CA SER A 336 -18.53 -3.23 -13.64
C SER A 336 -18.62 -3.00 -12.13
N MET A 337 -18.39 -1.75 -11.71
CA MET A 337 -18.51 -1.41 -10.30
C MET A 337 -19.93 -1.61 -9.79
N LEU A 338 -20.94 -1.29 -10.61
CA LEU A 338 -22.35 -1.51 -10.28
C LEU A 338 -22.66 -3.00 -10.09
N ASP A 339 -22.19 -3.88 -10.98
CA ASP A 339 -22.42 -5.33 -10.85
C ASP A 339 -21.75 -5.90 -9.59
N SER A 340 -20.52 -5.47 -9.32
CA SER A 340 -19.78 -5.87 -8.12
C SER A 340 -20.48 -5.40 -6.83
N LEU A 341 -20.89 -4.13 -6.79
CA LEU A 341 -21.65 -3.57 -5.67
C LEU A 341 -22.98 -4.30 -5.49
N ALA A 342 -23.74 -4.52 -6.58
CA ALA A 342 -25.04 -5.18 -6.51
C ALA A 342 -24.89 -6.63 -6.04
N ALA A 343 -23.91 -7.38 -6.55
CA ALA A 343 -23.66 -8.74 -6.12
C ALA A 343 -23.28 -8.84 -4.63
N TRP A 344 -22.47 -7.91 -4.13
CA TRP A 344 -22.16 -7.80 -2.71
C TRP A 344 -23.37 -7.37 -1.87
N PHE A 345 -24.11 -6.37 -2.34
CA PHE A 345 -25.21 -5.77 -1.62
C PHE A 345 -26.38 -6.74 -1.47
N PHE A 346 -26.72 -7.48 -2.54
CA PHE A 346 -27.80 -8.47 -2.56
C PHE A 346 -27.34 -9.91 -2.30
N GLU A 347 -26.04 -10.15 -2.11
CA GLU A 347 -25.47 -11.47 -1.83
C GLU A 347 -25.78 -12.53 -2.90
N THR A 348 -25.86 -12.11 -4.17
CA THR A 348 -26.29 -12.97 -5.29
C THR A 348 -25.18 -13.84 -5.87
N GLY A 349 -23.92 -13.61 -5.49
CA GLY A 349 -22.74 -14.32 -6.01
C GLY A 349 -22.44 -14.09 -7.51
N GLY A 350 -23.17 -13.19 -8.18
CA GLY A 350 -23.07 -12.95 -9.63
C GLY A 350 -21.82 -12.19 -10.08
N ALA A 351 -21.09 -11.57 -9.15
CA ALA A 351 -19.83 -10.88 -9.40
C ALA A 351 -18.93 -10.88 -8.14
N PRO A 352 -17.61 -10.79 -8.29
CA PRO A 352 -16.71 -10.67 -7.14
C PRO A 352 -16.97 -9.37 -6.38
N ALA A 353 -17.06 -9.45 -5.05
CA ALA A 353 -17.25 -8.30 -4.16
C ALA A 353 -15.96 -7.53 -3.84
N ARG A 354 -14.81 -8.05 -4.27
CA ARG A 354 -13.47 -7.55 -3.94
C ARG A 354 -12.66 -7.47 -5.21
N LEU A 355 -12.60 -6.29 -5.78
CA LEU A 355 -11.95 -6.02 -7.06
C LEU A 355 -10.97 -4.89 -6.86
N ALA A 356 -9.68 -5.17 -7.03
CA ALA A 356 -8.64 -4.17 -7.17
C ALA A 356 -7.96 -4.39 -8.51
N ASP A 357 -7.75 -3.30 -9.24
CA ASP A 357 -6.97 -3.34 -10.47
C ASP A 357 -5.49 -3.51 -10.15
N ASP A 358 -4.76 -4.19 -11.02
CA ASP A 358 -3.32 -4.37 -10.87
C ASP A 358 -2.63 -4.07 -12.19
N CYS A 359 -2.06 -2.87 -12.26
CA CYS A 359 -1.22 -2.38 -13.35
C CYS A 359 0.24 -2.26 -12.91
N GLY A 360 0.62 -2.93 -11.81
CA GLY A 360 1.93 -2.82 -11.18
C GLY A 360 2.01 -1.72 -10.11
N GLU A 361 3.21 -1.16 -9.92
CA GLU A 361 3.48 -0.23 -8.81
C GLU A 361 3.00 1.21 -9.04
N LEU A 362 2.49 1.54 -10.23
CA LEU A 362 2.04 2.88 -10.62
C LEU A 362 0.58 2.86 -11.14
N PRO A 363 -0.11 4.02 -11.18
CA PRO A 363 -1.45 4.11 -11.74
C PRO A 363 -1.49 3.69 -13.23
N CYS A 364 -2.60 3.09 -13.65
CA CYS A 364 -2.88 2.75 -15.04
C CYS A 364 -3.06 4.04 -15.87
N GLY A 365 -2.00 4.48 -16.55
CA GLY A 365 -1.99 5.70 -17.38
C GLY A 365 -1.40 6.92 -16.66
N GLY A 366 -0.38 7.53 -17.26
CA GLY A 366 0.34 8.68 -16.70
C GLY A 366 -0.33 10.03 -17.00
N GLY A 367 -0.44 10.85 -15.96
CA GLY A 367 -0.48 12.32 -15.99
C GLY A 367 -1.43 12.97 -17.01
N GLY A 368 -2.67 13.24 -16.61
CA GLY A 368 -3.50 14.26 -17.26
C GLY A 368 -4.98 13.92 -17.34
N GLY A 369 -5.75 14.38 -16.34
CA GLY A 369 -7.14 14.88 -16.42
C GLY A 369 -8.26 14.13 -17.18
N GLY A 370 -8.02 12.99 -17.81
CA GLY A 370 -9.00 12.23 -18.57
C GLY A 370 -9.17 10.83 -17.99
N SER A 371 -10.40 10.30 -18.09
CA SER A 371 -10.78 8.93 -17.77
C SER A 371 -9.63 7.94 -17.99
N CYS A 372 -9.18 7.34 -16.88
CA CYS A 372 -8.23 6.23 -16.83
C CYS A 372 -8.44 5.30 -18.03
N PRO A 373 -7.49 5.21 -18.98
CA PRO A 373 -7.75 4.50 -20.22
C PRO A 373 -8.03 3.03 -19.91
N HIS A 374 -9.13 2.55 -20.48
CA HIS A 374 -9.53 1.15 -20.47
C HIS A 374 -8.33 0.27 -20.86
N LEU A 375 -7.82 -0.51 -19.92
CA LEU A 375 -7.06 -1.70 -20.24
C LEU A 375 -8.05 -2.87 -20.22
N PRO A 376 -8.39 -3.46 -21.38
CA PRO A 376 -8.67 -4.89 -21.39
C PRO A 376 -7.41 -5.56 -20.83
N GLN A 377 -7.55 -6.22 -19.68
CA GLN A 377 -6.50 -6.96 -18.97
C GLN A 377 -6.04 -8.23 -19.73
N ASP A 378 -6.23 -8.29 -21.05
CA ASP A 378 -5.50 -9.28 -21.84
C ASP A 378 -4.22 -8.59 -22.32
N PRO A 379 -3.03 -8.94 -21.79
CA PRO A 379 -1.80 -8.60 -22.49
C PRO A 379 -1.95 -9.02 -23.94
N LEU A 380 -1.59 -8.14 -24.88
CA LEU A 380 -1.52 -8.51 -26.30
C LEU A 380 -0.84 -9.88 -26.37
N SER A 381 -1.48 -10.83 -27.04
CA SER A 381 -0.94 -12.18 -27.12
C SER A 381 0.51 -12.08 -27.60
N ARG A 382 1.39 -12.96 -27.11
CA ARG A 382 2.79 -12.99 -27.60
C ARG A 382 2.86 -13.06 -29.13
N ALA A 383 1.85 -13.69 -29.75
CA ALA A 383 1.68 -13.72 -31.19
C ALA A 383 1.39 -12.33 -31.79
N CYS A 384 0.49 -11.55 -31.20
CA CYS A 384 0.22 -10.18 -31.64
C CYS A 384 1.45 -9.28 -31.50
N VAL A 385 2.13 -9.31 -30.34
CA VAL A 385 3.33 -8.49 -30.09
C VAL A 385 4.46 -8.86 -31.05
N GLY A 386 4.71 -10.16 -31.24
CA GLY A 386 5.71 -10.65 -32.18
C GLY A 386 5.40 -10.24 -33.62
N ARG A 387 4.13 -10.39 -34.04
CA ARG A 387 3.70 -10.05 -35.41
C ARG A 387 3.75 -8.55 -35.68
N LEU A 388 3.39 -7.73 -34.69
CA LEU A 388 3.50 -6.27 -34.78
C LEU A 388 4.95 -5.81 -34.88
N ALA A 389 5.85 -6.44 -34.11
CA ALA A 389 7.29 -6.20 -34.17
C ALA A 389 7.92 -6.66 -35.49
N GLU A 390 7.34 -7.66 -36.17
CA GLU A 390 7.81 -8.14 -37.48
C GLU A 390 7.35 -7.23 -38.63
N LEU A 391 6.05 -6.92 -38.67
CA LEU A 391 5.42 -6.20 -39.79
C LEU A 391 5.73 -4.70 -39.78
N CYS A 392 5.82 -4.10 -38.59
CA CYS A 392 6.07 -2.68 -38.40
C CYS A 392 7.41 -2.40 -37.72
N HIS A 393 8.42 -3.25 -37.99
CA HIS A 393 9.76 -3.11 -37.44
C HIS A 393 10.40 -1.75 -37.83
N GLY A 394 10.99 -1.06 -36.86
CA GLY A 394 11.74 0.18 -37.12
C GLY A 394 10.94 1.48 -37.06
N LEU A 395 9.63 1.43 -36.84
CA LEU A 395 8.80 2.61 -36.56
C LEU A 395 9.00 3.05 -35.11
N ARG A 396 10.22 3.50 -34.77
CA ARG A 396 10.53 4.11 -33.47
C ARG A 396 9.85 5.48 -33.38
N GLY A 397 8.60 5.48 -32.94
CA GLY A 397 7.99 6.56 -32.18
C GLY A 397 7.62 7.85 -32.90
N ARG A 398 7.01 7.84 -34.11
CA ARG A 398 6.28 9.02 -34.65
C ARG A 398 5.15 8.68 -35.66
N GLY A 399 3.93 9.14 -35.39
CA GLY A 399 2.98 9.73 -36.36
C GLY A 399 2.39 8.84 -37.47
N ASP A 400 1.76 9.48 -38.46
CA ASP A 400 0.94 8.92 -39.56
C ASP A 400 1.52 7.69 -40.28
N ALA A 401 2.84 7.50 -40.27
CA ALA A 401 3.51 6.33 -40.85
C ALA A 401 3.32 5.04 -40.02
N CYS A 402 3.23 5.18 -38.70
CA CYS A 402 2.87 4.09 -37.78
C CYS A 402 1.39 3.72 -37.97
N ASP A 403 0.50 4.71 -38.07
CA ASP A 403 -0.91 4.47 -38.37
C ASP A 403 -1.07 3.79 -39.74
N ALA A 404 -0.40 4.26 -40.79
CA ALA A 404 -0.44 3.63 -42.12
C ALA A 404 0.09 2.18 -42.14
N CYS A 405 1.10 1.85 -41.32
CA CYS A 405 1.60 0.48 -41.20
C CYS A 405 0.55 -0.45 -40.54
N LEU A 406 -0.09 0.01 -39.47
CA LEU A 406 -1.14 -0.74 -38.80
C LEU A 406 -2.36 -0.95 -39.70
N GLU A 407 -2.73 0.06 -40.49
CA GLU A 407 -3.85 -0.03 -41.43
C GLU A 407 -3.58 -1.00 -42.58
N SER A 408 -2.36 -1.04 -43.11
CA SER A 408 -1.98 -1.94 -44.20
C SER A 408 -1.88 -3.42 -43.79
N HIS A 409 -1.74 -3.70 -42.50
CA HIS A 409 -1.55 -5.06 -41.97
C HIS A 409 -2.67 -5.51 -41.00
N VAL A 410 -3.78 -4.78 -40.94
CA VAL A 410 -4.84 -4.97 -39.94
C VAL A 410 -5.39 -6.40 -39.89
N HIS A 411 -5.62 -7.04 -41.04
CA HIS A 411 -6.16 -8.40 -41.09
C HIS A 411 -5.14 -9.47 -40.64
N ASP A 412 -3.85 -9.24 -40.86
CA ASP A 412 -2.78 -10.14 -40.43
C ASP A 412 -2.58 -10.03 -38.90
N LEU A 413 -2.59 -8.80 -38.40
CA LEU A 413 -2.53 -8.51 -36.97
C LEU A 413 -3.73 -9.11 -36.23
N GLU A 414 -4.95 -8.96 -36.77
CA GLU A 414 -6.18 -9.58 -36.23
C GLU A 414 -6.10 -11.10 -36.20
N ALA A 415 -5.58 -11.72 -37.27
CA ALA A 415 -5.36 -13.18 -37.33
C ALA A 415 -4.35 -13.68 -36.28
N HIS A 416 -3.46 -12.80 -35.80
CA HIS A 416 -2.49 -13.08 -34.74
C HIS A 416 -2.95 -12.62 -33.36
N GLY A 417 -4.26 -12.35 -33.20
CA GLY A 417 -4.87 -12.01 -31.92
C GLY A 417 -4.68 -10.56 -31.50
N CYS A 418 -4.28 -9.67 -32.41
CA CYS A 418 -4.38 -8.24 -32.17
C CYS A 418 -5.86 -7.80 -32.22
N PRO A 419 -6.30 -6.89 -31.34
CA PRO A 419 -7.68 -6.45 -31.34
C PRO A 419 -8.04 -5.70 -32.63
N SER A 420 -9.27 -5.93 -33.12
CA SER A 420 -9.77 -5.33 -34.35
C SER A 420 -9.90 -3.80 -34.29
N ARG A 421 -9.84 -3.17 -35.47
CA ARG A 421 -9.87 -1.71 -35.68
C ARG A 421 -10.99 -1.05 -34.84
N GLY A 422 -10.62 -0.09 -33.97
CA GLY A 422 -11.55 0.67 -33.14
C GLY A 422 -11.29 0.66 -31.62
N ARG A 423 -10.26 -0.04 -31.13
CA ARG A 423 -9.83 0.04 -29.71
C ARG A 423 -8.73 1.10 -29.50
N PRO A 424 -8.71 1.83 -28.36
CA PRO A 424 -7.68 2.84 -28.05
C PRO A 424 -6.23 2.32 -27.99
N LEU A 425 -6.03 1.00 -27.89
CA LEU A 425 -4.72 0.35 -27.73
C LEU A 425 -3.75 0.58 -28.90
N LEU A 426 -4.24 0.65 -30.14
CA LEU A 426 -3.39 0.83 -31.33
C LEU A 426 -3.04 2.30 -31.59
N ARG A 427 -3.93 3.24 -31.28
CA ARG A 427 -3.64 4.70 -31.32
C ARG A 427 -2.60 5.12 -30.29
N TRP A 428 -2.45 4.37 -29.20
CA TRP A 428 -1.44 4.61 -28.18
C TRP A 428 -0.01 4.28 -28.66
N TYR A 429 0.14 3.36 -29.63
CA TYR A 429 1.45 3.03 -30.21
C TYR A 429 2.04 4.14 -31.09
N CYS A 430 1.18 4.93 -31.75
CA CYS A 430 1.60 5.93 -32.73
C CYS A 430 1.43 7.39 -32.24
N GLY A 431 0.65 7.62 -31.18
CA GLY A 431 0.30 8.93 -30.66
C GLY A 431 1.30 9.52 -29.66
N GLY A 432 1.89 10.67 -30.00
CA GLY A 432 2.66 11.49 -29.06
C GLY A 432 2.30 12.97 -29.20
N GLY A 433 1.91 13.60 -28.09
CA GLY A 433 1.67 15.04 -28.03
C GLY A 433 1.39 15.53 -26.61
N GLY A 434 2.45 15.86 -25.86
CA GLY A 434 2.37 16.51 -24.54
C GLY A 434 3.44 15.97 -23.59
N ALA A 435 4.23 16.87 -22.99
CA ALA A 435 5.49 16.55 -22.31
C ALA A 435 5.34 15.51 -21.18
N GLY A 436 6.14 14.44 -21.23
CA GLY A 436 6.27 13.43 -20.17
C GLY A 436 5.97 11.98 -20.57
N GLY A 437 5.58 11.71 -21.82
CA GLY A 437 5.33 10.34 -22.26
C GLY A 437 6.59 9.47 -22.24
N HIS A 438 6.63 8.44 -21.39
CA HIS A 438 7.49 7.29 -21.63
C HIS A 438 7.15 6.73 -23.01
N HIS A 439 8.17 6.58 -23.84
CA HIS A 439 8.05 6.11 -25.21
C HIS A 439 7.33 4.76 -25.26
N VAL A 440 6.20 4.69 -25.94
CA VAL A 440 5.40 3.47 -26.16
C VAL A 440 6.03 2.51 -27.19
N CYS A 441 7.18 2.89 -27.76
CA CYS A 441 8.09 1.93 -28.41
C CYS A 441 9.11 1.32 -27.43
N ASP A 442 9.01 1.58 -26.13
CA ASP A 442 9.62 0.76 -25.10
C ASP A 442 8.53 -0.20 -24.61
N VAL A 443 8.31 -1.27 -25.37
CA VAL A 443 7.59 -2.45 -24.89
C VAL A 443 8.44 -3.09 -23.79
N ARG A 444 8.43 -2.44 -22.62
CA ARG A 444 8.88 -2.94 -21.32
C ARG A 444 7.72 -2.80 -20.34
N ILE A 445 6.54 -3.22 -20.76
CA ILE A 445 5.44 -3.52 -19.83
C ILE A 445 5.75 -4.90 -19.26
N GLY A 446 6.10 -4.94 -17.98
CA GLY A 446 5.53 -5.89 -17.02
C GLY A 446 5.72 -7.39 -17.24
N THR A 447 6.48 -7.84 -18.24
CA THR A 447 7.00 -9.19 -18.29
C THR A 447 8.51 -9.09 -18.23
N ASN A 448 9.10 -9.66 -17.18
CA ASN A 448 10.32 -10.44 -17.30
C ASN A 448 11.38 -9.84 -18.24
N ASP A 449 12.23 -8.94 -17.73
CA ASP A 449 13.65 -8.97 -18.14
C ASP A 449 14.34 -10.20 -17.49
N VAL A 450 13.72 -11.36 -17.73
CA VAL A 450 14.35 -12.67 -17.86
C VAL A 450 14.60 -12.95 -19.36
N ALA A 451 14.03 -12.16 -20.29
CA ALA A 451 14.18 -12.35 -21.73
C ALA A 451 15.29 -11.49 -22.39
N SER A 452 15.84 -10.48 -21.71
CA SER A 452 17.14 -9.88 -22.07
C SER A 452 18.31 -10.46 -21.27
N LEU A 453 18.02 -11.39 -20.34
CA LEU A 453 19.04 -12.35 -19.97
C LEU A 453 19.26 -13.26 -21.17
N PRO A 454 20.49 -13.75 -21.38
CA PRO A 454 20.67 -14.86 -22.30
C PRO A 454 19.60 -15.92 -22.00
N PRO A 455 19.15 -16.72 -22.99
CA PRO A 455 18.45 -17.96 -22.64
C PRO A 455 19.24 -18.68 -21.54
N PRO A 456 18.68 -19.65 -20.81
CA PRO A 456 19.49 -20.62 -20.08
C PRO A 456 20.32 -21.47 -21.06
N SER A 457 21.11 -20.83 -21.93
CA SER A 457 22.28 -21.35 -22.59
C SER A 457 23.39 -21.21 -21.56
N GLU A 458 23.65 -22.35 -20.91
CA GLU A 458 24.48 -22.55 -19.72
C GLU A 458 23.76 -22.16 -18.43
N ALA A 459 23.35 -23.18 -17.68
CA ALA A 459 22.85 -23.04 -16.32
C ALA A 459 23.74 -22.06 -15.54
N LEU A 460 23.15 -20.98 -15.00
CA LEU A 460 23.83 -20.17 -14.00
C LEU A 460 24.42 -21.14 -12.97
N PRO A 461 25.74 -21.07 -12.67
CA PRO A 461 26.38 -22.03 -11.79
C PRO A 461 25.64 -22.02 -10.47
N ARG A 462 25.35 -23.21 -9.91
CA ARG A 462 24.77 -23.31 -8.56
C ARG A 462 25.62 -22.47 -7.62
N ILE A 463 24.98 -21.54 -6.91
CA ILE A 463 25.64 -20.73 -5.89
C ILE A 463 26.30 -21.71 -4.91
N PRO A 464 27.63 -21.65 -4.71
CA PRO A 464 28.27 -22.52 -3.75
C PRO A 464 27.72 -22.24 -2.35
N THR A 465 27.61 -23.30 -1.56
CA THR A 465 27.20 -23.21 -0.16
C THR A 465 28.41 -23.36 0.76
N VAL A 466 28.22 -22.92 2.00
CA VAL A 466 29.09 -23.24 3.12
C VAL A 466 28.27 -23.95 4.19
N THR A 467 28.81 -25.05 4.71
CA THR A 467 28.22 -25.73 5.86
C THR A 467 28.43 -24.88 7.11
N ILE A 468 27.36 -24.34 7.69
CA ILE A 468 27.44 -23.48 8.90
C ILE A 468 27.16 -24.27 10.19
N ALA A 469 26.46 -25.39 10.08
CA ALA A 469 26.17 -26.33 11.15
C ALA A 469 25.91 -27.72 10.52
N PRO A 470 25.94 -28.83 11.29
CA PRO A 470 25.67 -30.16 10.76
C PRO A 470 24.33 -30.20 9.98
N GLY A 471 24.41 -30.45 8.67
CA GLY A 471 23.24 -30.51 7.79
C GLY A 471 22.63 -29.16 7.39
N VAL A 472 23.28 -28.03 7.69
CA VAL A 472 22.79 -26.68 7.35
C VAL A 472 23.75 -26.01 6.35
N GLU A 473 23.30 -25.92 5.11
CA GLU A 473 24.04 -25.36 3.97
C GLU A 473 23.58 -23.93 3.67
N MET A 474 24.43 -22.94 3.92
CA MET A 474 24.13 -21.54 3.65
C MET A 474 24.72 -21.12 2.30
N PRO A 475 23.95 -20.47 1.39
CA PRO A 475 24.50 -19.90 0.17
C PRO A 475 25.60 -18.87 0.47
N LEU A 476 26.70 -18.90 -0.28
CA LEU A 476 27.79 -17.92 -0.13
C LEU A 476 27.39 -16.49 -0.49
N ILE A 477 26.27 -16.30 -1.19
CA ILE A 477 25.68 -14.98 -1.40
C ILE A 477 24.18 -15.01 -1.08
N ASN A 478 23.73 -14.02 -0.34
CA ASN A 478 22.34 -13.84 0.08
C ASN A 478 21.92 -12.40 -0.21
N LEU A 479 20.62 -12.19 -0.40
CA LEU A 479 20.06 -10.86 -0.60
C LEU A 479 19.40 -10.37 0.69
N GLY A 480 19.89 -9.25 1.21
CA GLY A 480 19.25 -8.51 2.29
C GLY A 480 18.67 -7.18 1.84
N GLY A 481 17.95 -6.49 2.73
CA GLY A 481 17.34 -5.20 2.44
C GLY A 481 16.76 -4.52 3.68
N VAL A 482 16.76 -3.19 3.67
CA VAL A 482 16.20 -2.33 4.73
C VAL A 482 15.43 -1.17 4.08
N HIS A 483 14.60 -0.41 4.80
CA HIS A 483 13.84 0.71 4.22
C HIS A 483 14.69 1.70 3.40
N SER A 484 15.87 2.05 3.91
CA SER A 484 16.78 2.99 3.23
C SER A 484 17.46 2.39 2.00
N HIS A 485 17.49 1.06 1.88
CA HIS A 485 18.14 0.30 0.80
C HIS A 485 17.29 -0.94 0.46
N PRO A 486 16.14 -0.76 -0.20
CA PRO A 486 15.20 -1.84 -0.46
C PRO A 486 15.73 -2.81 -1.50
N SER A 487 15.31 -4.07 -1.40
CA SER A 487 15.71 -5.16 -2.28
C SER A 487 14.53 -5.78 -3.03
N ASN A 488 14.79 -6.30 -4.23
CA ASN A 488 13.79 -7.01 -5.03
C ASN A 488 13.93 -8.53 -4.84
N TYR A 489 13.36 -9.04 -3.75
CA TYR A 489 13.43 -10.45 -3.38
C TYR A 489 12.84 -11.39 -4.44
N SER A 490 11.75 -11.00 -5.10
CA SER A 490 11.13 -11.81 -6.17
C SER A 490 12.06 -11.97 -7.37
N ALA A 491 12.70 -10.89 -7.82
CA ALA A 491 13.67 -10.95 -8.92
C ALA A 491 14.88 -11.82 -8.54
N TRP A 492 15.37 -11.72 -7.31
CA TRP A 492 16.47 -12.57 -6.83
C TRP A 492 16.15 -14.06 -6.90
N LEU A 493 14.98 -14.47 -6.42
CA LEU A 493 14.54 -15.86 -6.47
C LEU A 493 14.39 -16.37 -7.91
N GLN A 494 13.85 -15.54 -8.80
CA GLN A 494 13.71 -15.84 -10.23
C GLN A 494 15.06 -15.98 -10.95
N LEU A 495 16.05 -15.17 -10.57
CA LEU A 495 17.41 -15.23 -11.13
C LEU A 495 18.22 -16.43 -10.64
N GLY A 496 17.70 -17.23 -9.71
CA GLY A 496 18.39 -18.40 -9.14
C GLY A 496 18.99 -18.15 -7.76
N GLY A 497 18.80 -16.97 -7.18
CA GLY A 497 19.10 -16.69 -5.79
C GLY A 497 18.27 -17.58 -4.85
N ARG A 498 18.88 -18.05 -3.76
CA ARG A 498 18.21 -18.91 -2.75
C ARG A 498 18.34 -18.41 -1.32
N GLY A 499 19.28 -17.51 -1.08
CA GLY A 499 19.55 -16.91 0.22
C GLY A 499 18.83 -15.57 0.42
N LEU A 500 18.05 -15.45 1.49
CA LEU A 500 17.35 -14.24 1.90
C LEU A 500 17.79 -13.86 3.32
N ASP A 501 18.11 -12.60 3.53
CA ASP A 501 18.58 -12.07 4.81
C ASP A 501 17.72 -10.88 5.24
N THR A 502 17.23 -10.91 6.47
CA THR A 502 16.44 -9.82 7.03
C THR A 502 16.64 -9.72 8.54
N ALA A 503 15.91 -8.84 9.21
CA ALA A 503 15.88 -8.70 10.65
C ALA A 503 14.55 -8.11 11.11
N MET A 504 14.08 -8.53 12.29
CA MET A 504 12.87 -8.01 12.91
C MET A 504 12.88 -6.49 13.04
N MET A 505 14.05 -5.92 13.36
CA MET A 505 14.25 -4.47 13.51
C MET A 505 14.16 -3.68 12.20
N TYR A 506 14.14 -4.36 11.05
CA TYR A 506 13.97 -3.67 9.77
C TYR A 506 12.52 -3.29 9.52
N GLY A 507 11.59 -3.65 10.41
CA GLY A 507 10.18 -3.30 10.34
C GLY A 507 9.31 -4.48 9.91
N ASP A 508 8.09 -4.52 10.46
CA ASP A 508 7.12 -5.57 10.19
C ASP A 508 6.80 -5.68 8.69
N ASP A 509 6.79 -4.56 7.97
CA ASP A 509 6.57 -4.50 6.53
C ASP A 509 7.70 -5.14 5.71
N VAL A 510 8.96 -5.03 6.15
CA VAL A 510 10.09 -5.71 5.51
C VAL A 510 10.01 -7.22 5.73
N GLN A 511 9.62 -7.67 6.93
CA GLN A 511 9.42 -9.09 7.21
C GLN A 511 8.30 -9.68 6.37
N VAL A 512 7.16 -8.99 6.29
CA VAL A 512 6.05 -9.41 5.42
C VAL A 512 6.47 -9.41 3.95
N GLN A 513 7.25 -8.44 3.48
CA GLN A 513 7.74 -8.40 2.10
C GLN A 513 8.60 -9.61 1.74
N VAL A 514 9.50 -10.03 2.64
CA VAL A 514 10.32 -11.23 2.46
C VAL A 514 9.44 -12.48 2.46
N GLY A 515 8.51 -12.59 3.40
CA GLY A 515 7.54 -13.70 3.49
C GLY A 515 6.67 -13.83 2.24
N ASP A 516 6.13 -12.73 1.74
CA ASP A 516 5.34 -12.67 0.51
C ASP A 516 6.17 -13.11 -0.71
N ALA A 517 7.43 -12.69 -0.82
CA ALA A 517 8.30 -13.10 -1.91
C ALA A 517 8.61 -14.61 -1.86
N VAL A 518 8.83 -15.16 -0.66
CA VAL A 518 8.98 -16.61 -0.45
C VAL A 518 7.71 -17.34 -0.90
N ALA A 519 6.55 -16.93 -0.42
CA ALA A 519 5.27 -17.57 -0.75
C ALA A 519 4.93 -17.47 -2.24
N ALA A 520 5.14 -16.31 -2.86
CA ALA A 520 4.85 -16.08 -4.27
C ALA A 520 5.83 -16.76 -5.24
N SER A 521 7.03 -17.12 -4.76
CA SER A 521 8.06 -17.76 -5.61
C SER A 521 7.64 -19.14 -6.13
N GLY A 522 6.75 -19.83 -5.41
CA GLY A 522 6.39 -21.22 -5.68
C GLY A 522 7.54 -22.22 -5.49
N LEU A 523 8.69 -21.77 -4.97
CA LEU A 523 9.84 -22.65 -4.69
C LEU A 523 9.58 -23.47 -3.43
N PRO A 524 10.00 -24.75 -3.38
CA PRO A 524 9.96 -25.54 -2.16
C PRO A 524 10.74 -24.86 -1.05
N ARG A 525 10.22 -24.90 0.19
CA ARG A 525 10.84 -24.19 1.33
C ARG A 525 12.26 -24.67 1.61
N GLU A 526 12.53 -25.95 1.36
CA GLU A 526 13.83 -26.61 1.49
C GLU A 526 14.88 -26.16 0.47
N GLU A 527 14.47 -25.51 -0.63
CA GLU A 527 15.40 -24.89 -1.58
C GLU A 527 15.84 -23.49 -1.14
N LEU A 528 15.15 -22.89 -0.17
CA LEU A 528 15.38 -21.53 0.30
C LEU A 528 16.16 -21.52 1.61
N PHE A 529 17.01 -20.52 1.76
CA PHE A 529 17.74 -20.25 2.99
C PHE A 529 17.32 -18.89 3.53
N LEU A 530 16.56 -18.88 4.63
CA LEU A 530 16.01 -17.67 5.24
C LEU A 530 16.75 -17.35 6.55
N THR A 531 17.43 -16.20 6.56
CA THR A 531 18.10 -15.65 7.74
C THR A 531 17.29 -14.50 8.32
N SER A 532 17.07 -14.50 9.63
CA SER A 532 16.52 -13.35 10.35
C SER A 532 17.31 -13.05 11.63
N LYS A 533 17.00 -11.92 12.27
CA LYS A 533 17.70 -11.43 13.46
C LYS A 533 16.74 -10.78 14.44
N VAL A 534 16.96 -11.04 15.73
CA VAL A 534 16.23 -10.37 16.82
C VAL A 534 17.16 -9.46 17.62
N PRO A 535 16.69 -8.27 18.07
CA PRO A 535 17.49 -7.36 18.88
C PRO A 535 17.89 -7.94 20.23
N CYS A 536 18.97 -7.42 20.81
CA CYS A 536 19.04 -7.28 22.26
C CYS A 536 18.66 -5.86 22.67
N CYS A 537 17.80 -5.69 23.68
CA CYS A 537 17.45 -4.38 24.19
C CYS A 537 17.56 -4.32 25.72
N PRO A 538 18.37 -3.38 26.28
CA PRO A 538 19.24 -2.42 25.58
C PRO A 538 20.51 -3.08 24.97
N ALA A 539 20.93 -2.61 23.78
CA ALA A 539 22.18 -3.03 23.13
C ALA A 539 23.38 -2.16 23.56
N GLU A 540 24.59 -2.73 23.58
CA GLU A 540 25.84 -2.01 23.91
C GLU A 540 26.14 -0.85 22.95
N SER A 541 25.79 -1.03 21.67
CA SER A 541 26.27 -0.17 20.59
C SER A 541 25.22 0.80 20.02
N PHE A 542 23.92 0.55 20.27
CA PHE A 542 22.82 1.25 19.59
C PHE A 542 21.51 1.26 20.40
N THR A 543 21.52 1.89 21.58
CA THR A 543 20.30 2.08 22.39
C THR A 543 19.18 2.84 21.65
N SER A 544 19.51 3.78 20.77
CA SER A 544 18.53 4.53 19.95
C SER A 544 17.80 3.68 18.92
N TRP A 545 18.37 2.56 18.48
CA TRP A 545 17.71 1.64 17.55
C TRP A 545 16.73 0.69 18.24
N CYS A 546 16.93 0.44 19.53
CA CYS A 546 15.88 -0.13 20.39
C CYS A 546 14.69 0.82 20.61
N VAL A 547 14.79 2.11 20.23
CA VAL A 547 13.69 3.09 20.35
C VAL A 547 12.74 3.05 19.14
N TRP A 548 13.22 2.61 17.96
CA TRP A 548 12.40 2.34 16.77
C TRP A 548 11.68 0.99 16.84
N TYR A 549 12.06 0.18 17.82
CA TYR A 549 11.37 -1.04 18.20
C TYR A 549 10.10 -0.67 18.98
N ASP A 550 8.95 -1.22 18.60
CA ASP A 550 7.68 -0.93 19.26
C ASP A 550 7.83 -1.10 20.79
N LYS A 551 7.21 -0.18 21.55
CA LYS A 551 7.11 -0.32 23.01
C LYS A 551 6.51 -1.67 23.41
N GLU A 552 5.70 -2.26 22.55
CA GLU A 552 5.05 -3.55 22.76
C GLU A 552 6.04 -4.73 22.76
N TYR A 553 7.12 -4.67 21.97
CA TYR A 553 8.04 -5.79 21.85
C TYR A 553 9.27 -5.69 22.77
N LYS A 554 9.61 -4.49 23.27
CA LYS A 554 10.86 -4.22 24.01
C LYS A 554 11.00 -5.06 25.29
N ASP A 555 9.88 -5.37 25.95
CA ASP A 555 9.83 -6.06 27.23
C ASP A 555 9.70 -7.60 27.05
N LEU A 556 9.64 -8.08 25.81
CA LEU A 556 9.55 -9.50 25.48
C LEU A 556 10.94 -10.16 25.47
N ASP A 557 11.00 -11.43 25.89
CA ASP A 557 12.22 -12.21 25.76
C ASP A 557 12.57 -12.51 24.29
N ALA A 558 13.81 -12.90 24.00
CA ALA A 558 14.21 -13.14 22.61
C ALA A 558 13.51 -14.34 21.98
N TYR A 559 13.00 -15.29 22.77
CA TYR A 559 12.23 -16.41 22.25
C TYR A 559 10.91 -15.93 21.65
N THR A 560 10.14 -15.16 22.42
CA THR A 560 8.84 -14.61 21.99
C THR A 560 9.00 -13.69 20.78
N ARG A 561 10.06 -12.87 20.77
CA ARG A 561 10.40 -12.02 19.61
C ARG A 561 10.67 -12.85 18.36
N SER A 562 11.35 -13.98 18.50
CA SER A 562 11.63 -14.89 17.38
C SER A 562 10.35 -15.57 16.86
N GLU A 563 9.37 -15.84 17.71
CA GLU A 563 8.05 -16.36 17.26
C GLU A 563 7.27 -15.32 16.46
N ILE A 564 7.26 -14.06 16.91
CA ILE A 564 6.62 -12.96 16.20
C ILE A 564 7.32 -12.75 14.84
N ASP A 565 8.65 -12.76 14.84
CA ASP A 565 9.46 -12.61 13.64
C ASP A 565 9.14 -13.69 12.59
N ALA A 566 9.11 -14.96 12.99
CA ALA A 566 8.74 -16.07 12.13
C ALA A 566 7.28 -15.96 11.62
N ARG A 567 6.36 -15.46 12.46
CA ARG A 567 4.97 -15.21 12.08
C ARG A 567 4.84 -14.12 11.02
N LEU A 568 5.57 -13.02 11.17
CA LEU A 568 5.60 -11.93 10.18
C LEU A 568 6.15 -12.39 8.83
N LEU A 569 7.19 -13.23 8.86
CA LEU A 569 7.73 -13.90 7.68
C LEU A 569 6.79 -14.96 7.09
N GLY A 570 5.72 -15.34 7.78
CA GLY A 570 4.78 -16.38 7.34
C GLY A 570 5.38 -17.78 7.33
N VAL A 571 6.42 -18.05 8.13
CA VAL A 571 7.13 -19.33 8.15
C VAL A 571 7.04 -20.02 9.51
N GLY A 572 6.97 -21.35 9.49
CA GLY A 572 7.08 -22.16 10.72
C GLY A 572 8.52 -22.32 11.24
N ARG A 573 9.52 -22.03 10.39
CA ARG A 573 10.95 -22.18 10.69
C ARG A 573 11.81 -21.24 9.85
N VAL A 574 12.82 -20.62 10.46
CA VAL A 574 13.93 -19.93 9.76
C VAL A 574 15.16 -20.84 9.67
N ASP A 575 16.01 -20.66 8.66
CA ASP A 575 17.22 -21.51 8.54
C ASP A 575 18.34 -21.00 9.45
N LEU A 576 18.42 -19.69 9.63
CA LEU A 576 19.37 -19.05 10.53
C LEU A 576 18.71 -17.92 11.30
N LEU A 577 18.80 -17.96 12.63
CA LEU A 577 18.36 -16.88 13.52
C LEU A 577 19.56 -16.29 14.26
N LEU A 578 19.76 -14.98 14.14
CA LEU A 578 20.90 -14.29 14.76
C LEU A 578 20.48 -13.38 15.91
N LEU A 579 21.33 -13.31 16.93
CA LEU A 579 21.31 -12.19 17.87
C LEU A 579 21.95 -10.97 17.19
N HIS A 580 21.18 -9.91 16.96
CA HIS A 580 21.57 -8.82 16.05
C HIS A 580 22.79 -7.99 16.53
N TRP A 581 22.93 -7.82 17.85
CA TRP A 581 24.09 -7.19 18.51
C TRP A 581 24.29 -7.77 19.91
N PRO A 582 25.50 -7.64 20.49
CA PRO A 582 25.68 -7.80 21.93
C PRO A 582 24.73 -6.90 22.74
N CYS A 583 24.24 -7.43 23.86
CA CYS A 583 23.49 -6.66 24.85
C CYS A 583 24.42 -5.69 25.59
N ALA A 584 23.85 -4.79 26.41
CA ALA A 584 24.63 -3.88 27.25
C ALA A 584 25.67 -4.59 28.14
N THR A 585 25.36 -5.82 28.58
CA THR A 585 26.29 -6.68 29.32
C THR A 585 26.44 -8.06 28.68
N MET A 586 27.57 -8.74 28.94
CA MET A 586 27.78 -10.12 28.49
C MET A 586 26.82 -11.10 29.19
N GLU A 587 26.43 -10.85 30.43
CA GLU A 587 25.45 -11.67 31.15
C GLU A 587 24.09 -11.67 30.44
N GLU A 588 23.59 -10.47 30.09
CA GLU A 588 22.36 -10.33 29.30
C GLU A 588 22.50 -10.93 27.91
N THR A 589 23.69 -10.80 27.30
CA THR A 589 24.00 -11.41 26.00
C THR A 589 23.86 -12.92 26.06
N VAL A 590 24.44 -13.55 27.07
CA VAL A 590 24.33 -15.00 27.31
C VAL A 590 22.88 -15.41 27.56
N ALA A 591 22.14 -14.66 28.40
CA ALA A 591 20.74 -14.95 28.69
C ALA A 591 19.85 -14.85 27.44
N THR A 592 20.10 -13.84 26.61
CA THR A 592 19.39 -13.63 25.35
C THR A 592 19.74 -14.72 24.34
N TYR A 593 21.02 -15.07 24.22
CA TYR A 593 21.48 -16.14 23.34
C TYR A 593 20.91 -17.52 23.75
N ARG A 594 20.81 -17.81 25.05
CA ARG A 594 20.12 -19.01 25.57
C ARG A 594 18.65 -19.09 25.14
N SER A 595 17.99 -17.96 24.88
CA SER A 595 16.65 -17.98 24.30
C SER A 595 16.63 -18.45 22.85
N LEU A 596 17.65 -18.09 22.06
CA LEU A 596 17.83 -18.62 20.71
C LEU A 596 18.16 -20.12 20.74
N GLU A 597 18.96 -20.58 21.72
CA GLU A 597 19.21 -22.02 21.91
C GLU A 597 17.91 -22.80 22.11
N ARG A 598 17.03 -22.32 23.00
CA ARG A 598 15.70 -22.92 23.19
C ARG A 598 14.90 -22.94 21.89
N PHE A 599 14.89 -21.84 21.15
CA PHE A 599 14.16 -21.73 19.88
C PHE A 599 14.67 -22.72 18.81
N ALA A 600 15.98 -22.94 18.75
CA ALA A 600 16.59 -23.94 17.86
C ALA A 600 16.28 -25.37 18.32
N LEU A 601 16.36 -25.65 19.63
CA LEU A 601 16.05 -26.96 20.21
C LEU A 601 14.57 -27.35 20.01
N ASP A 602 13.68 -26.37 19.91
CA ASP A 602 12.27 -26.56 19.55
C ASP A 602 12.05 -26.77 18.03
N GLY A 603 13.11 -26.79 17.23
CA GLY A 603 13.06 -27.00 15.78
C GLY A 603 12.58 -25.80 14.96
N LYS A 604 12.47 -24.61 15.58
CA LYS A 604 11.99 -23.37 14.94
C LYS A 604 13.10 -22.57 14.25
N ALA A 605 14.36 -22.93 14.48
CA ALA A 605 15.50 -22.51 13.67
C ALA A 605 16.42 -23.70 13.36
N SER A 606 16.91 -23.82 12.12
CA SER A 606 17.87 -24.88 11.74
C SER A 606 19.25 -24.64 12.35
N ALA A 607 19.66 -23.37 12.45
CA ALA A 607 20.88 -22.92 13.10
C ALA A 607 20.64 -21.56 13.77
N ILE A 608 21.49 -21.25 14.76
CA ILE A 608 21.49 -19.95 15.44
C ILE A 608 22.89 -19.34 15.44
N GLY A 609 22.97 -18.03 15.51
CA GLY A 609 24.23 -17.32 15.47
C GLY A 609 24.17 -15.94 16.09
N ILE A 610 25.18 -15.14 15.78
CA ILE A 610 25.40 -13.82 16.31
C ILE A 610 25.68 -12.84 15.17
N SER A 611 25.53 -11.55 15.44
CA SER A 611 25.86 -10.48 14.51
C SER A 611 26.56 -9.37 15.28
N ASN A 612 27.59 -8.78 14.69
CA ASN A 612 28.37 -7.67 15.24
C ASN A 612 29.22 -8.01 16.48
N PHE A 613 29.67 -9.26 16.63
CA PHE A 613 30.55 -9.66 17.73
C PHE A 613 32.01 -9.61 17.29
N ASN A 614 32.85 -8.93 18.08
CA ASN A 614 34.30 -8.97 17.90
C ASN A 614 34.92 -10.23 18.54
N ALA A 615 36.22 -10.45 18.31
CA ALA A 615 36.94 -11.62 18.83
C ALA A 615 36.80 -11.83 20.35
N SER A 616 36.87 -10.75 21.14
CA SER A 616 36.74 -10.79 22.60
C SER A 616 35.33 -11.19 23.04
N ALA A 617 34.30 -10.62 22.40
CA ALA A 617 32.90 -10.95 22.67
C ALA A 617 32.57 -12.41 22.31
N ILE A 618 33.19 -12.95 21.24
CA ILE A 618 33.08 -14.38 20.89
C ILE A 618 33.67 -15.26 22.00
N ASP A 619 34.90 -14.99 22.45
CA ASP A 619 35.53 -15.79 23.50
C ASP A 619 34.73 -15.73 24.82
N ALA A 620 34.22 -14.54 25.18
CA ALA A 620 33.37 -14.36 26.35
C ALA A 620 32.04 -15.11 26.26
N LEU A 621 31.40 -15.13 25.09
CA LEU A 621 30.17 -15.89 24.86
C LEU A 621 30.40 -17.40 24.98
N PHE A 622 31.51 -17.92 24.43
CA PHE A 622 31.89 -19.33 24.54
C PHE A 622 32.23 -19.75 25.98
N ALA A 623 32.80 -18.85 26.79
CA ALA A 623 33.11 -19.12 28.19
C ALA A 623 31.85 -19.39 29.04
N ALA A 624 30.66 -19.02 28.56
CA ALA A 624 29.39 -19.20 29.26
C ALA A 624 28.80 -20.64 29.18
N GLY A 625 29.46 -21.56 28.48
CA GLY A 625 29.04 -22.96 28.39
C GLY A 625 27.74 -23.13 27.60
N LEU A 626 27.77 -22.79 26.31
CA LEU A 626 26.61 -22.87 25.40
C LEU A 626 26.27 -24.33 25.08
N THR A 627 24.98 -24.61 24.94
CA THR A 627 24.43 -25.89 24.48
C THR A 627 24.48 -26.00 22.96
N VAL A 628 24.13 -24.92 22.26
CA VAL A 628 24.15 -24.80 20.80
C VAL A 628 25.09 -23.64 20.45
N PRO A 629 26.31 -23.90 19.94
CA PRO A 629 27.27 -22.83 19.65
C PRO A 629 26.84 -21.99 18.42
N PRO A 630 27.28 -20.71 18.32
CA PRO A 630 26.99 -19.87 17.17
C PRO A 630 27.50 -20.50 15.87
N ALA A 631 26.60 -20.72 14.90
CA ALA A 631 26.93 -21.21 13.57
C ALA A 631 27.52 -20.11 12.68
N VAL A 632 27.08 -18.86 12.86
CA VAL A 632 27.46 -17.70 12.05
C VAL A 632 27.75 -16.50 12.94
N ASN A 633 28.76 -15.71 12.57
CA ASN A 633 28.91 -14.32 13.01
C ASN A 633 28.80 -13.39 11.80
N GLN A 634 27.74 -12.59 11.74
CA GLN A 634 27.52 -11.64 10.65
C GLN A 634 28.02 -10.23 11.03
N VAL A 635 28.94 -9.65 10.25
CA VAL A 635 29.56 -8.34 10.53
C VAL A 635 29.73 -7.53 9.24
N GLY A 636 29.93 -6.21 9.35
CA GLY A 636 30.20 -5.38 8.17
C GLY A 636 31.62 -5.62 7.65
N PHE A 637 31.81 -6.25 6.49
CA PHE A 637 33.15 -6.62 6.03
C PHE A 637 33.29 -6.43 4.52
N SER A 638 34.35 -5.74 4.09
CA SER A 638 34.58 -5.41 2.67
C SER A 638 36.06 -5.06 2.42
N ILE A 639 36.45 -4.94 1.14
CA ILE A 639 37.79 -4.54 0.72
C ILE A 639 38.27 -3.26 1.42
N GLY A 640 37.42 -2.25 1.67
CA GLY A 640 37.83 -1.03 2.37
C GLY A 640 37.53 -0.98 3.87
N GLY A 641 36.77 -1.95 4.39
CA GLY A 641 36.27 -1.93 5.78
C GLY A 641 36.88 -2.98 6.71
N HIS A 642 37.71 -3.88 6.19
CA HIS A 642 38.21 -5.06 6.90
C HIS A 642 39.33 -4.78 7.93
N SER A 643 39.75 -3.53 8.07
CA SER A 643 40.73 -3.06 9.04
C SER A 643 40.11 -2.35 10.25
N GLU A 644 38.79 -2.16 10.27
CA GLU A 644 38.08 -1.48 11.36
C GLU A 644 37.66 -2.48 12.45
N SER A 645 38.16 -2.34 13.68
CA SER A 645 37.84 -3.29 14.76
C SER A 645 36.45 -3.12 15.38
N ARG A 646 35.81 -1.97 15.13
CA ARG A 646 34.48 -1.66 15.66
C ARG A 646 33.47 -2.69 15.15
N LEU A 647 32.73 -3.33 16.07
CA LEU A 647 31.69 -4.35 15.78
C LEU A 647 32.24 -5.62 15.11
N GLY A 648 33.52 -5.96 15.31
CA GLY A 648 34.09 -7.22 14.83
C GLY A 648 34.38 -7.27 13.34
N ARG A 649 34.50 -6.10 12.70
CA ARG A 649 34.69 -5.94 11.25
C ARG A 649 36.14 -6.13 10.80
N ASP A 650 36.96 -6.81 11.62
CA ASP A 650 38.40 -6.95 11.43
C ASP A 650 38.84 -8.41 11.13
N LEU A 651 40.08 -8.53 10.67
CA LEU A 651 40.71 -9.83 10.38
C LEU A 651 40.96 -10.68 11.64
N ASP A 652 41.00 -10.08 12.83
CA ASP A 652 41.16 -10.84 14.08
C ASP A 652 39.88 -11.61 14.42
N THR A 653 38.73 -10.98 14.24
CA THR A 653 37.41 -11.57 14.40
C THR A 653 37.17 -12.66 13.36
N LEU A 654 37.59 -12.47 12.10
CA LEU A 654 37.56 -13.53 11.08
C LEU A 654 38.41 -14.74 11.51
N ARG A 655 39.63 -14.52 12.01
CA ARG A 655 40.50 -15.59 12.51
C ARG A 655 39.87 -16.32 13.70
N LYS A 656 39.27 -15.57 14.63
CA LYS A 656 38.56 -16.12 15.79
C LYS A 656 37.37 -16.98 15.38
N CYS A 657 36.57 -16.53 14.41
CA CYS A 657 35.45 -17.32 13.88
C CYS A 657 35.94 -18.65 13.31
N ARG A 658 37.02 -18.64 12.51
CA ARG A 658 37.65 -19.86 11.98
C ARG A 658 38.15 -20.80 13.08
N GLU A 659 38.82 -20.27 14.11
CA GLU A 659 39.30 -21.03 15.26
C GLU A 659 38.16 -21.77 15.98
N LYS A 660 37.00 -21.12 16.11
CA LYS A 660 35.82 -21.63 16.82
C LYS A 660 34.85 -22.42 15.93
N GLY A 661 35.12 -22.57 14.64
CA GLY A 661 34.23 -23.24 13.70
C GLY A 661 32.95 -22.45 13.36
N ILE A 662 32.99 -21.13 13.49
CA ILE A 662 31.89 -20.21 13.18
C ILE A 662 32.07 -19.72 11.74
N ALA A 663 31.04 -19.81 10.91
CA ALA A 663 31.07 -19.21 9.59
C ALA A 663 31.01 -17.68 9.68
N PHE A 664 31.80 -17.00 8.86
CA PHE A 664 31.87 -15.54 8.84
C PHE A 664 30.97 -15.02 7.71
N SER A 665 30.10 -14.06 8.02
CA SER A 665 29.18 -13.46 7.04
C SER A 665 29.36 -11.94 6.99
N ALA A 666 29.46 -11.39 5.79
CA ALA A 666 29.73 -9.99 5.50
C ALA A 666 28.46 -9.29 5.03
N TYR A 667 27.92 -8.36 5.82
CA TYR A 667 26.96 -7.37 5.31
C TYR A 667 27.70 -6.15 4.76
N SER A 668 27.06 -5.42 3.83
CA SER A 668 27.66 -4.31 3.08
C SER A 668 29.00 -4.65 2.38
N PRO A 669 29.11 -5.79 1.67
CA PRO A 669 30.36 -6.29 1.08
C PRO A 669 30.96 -5.36 0.01
N LEU A 670 30.16 -4.43 -0.52
CA LEU A 670 30.56 -3.44 -1.52
C LEU A 670 31.12 -2.14 -0.92
N GLY A 671 31.33 -2.06 0.39
CA GLY A 671 32.03 -0.93 1.03
C GLY A 671 31.16 0.18 1.61
N GLY A 672 29.83 0.03 1.62
CA GLY A 672 28.88 1.07 2.08
C GLY A 672 29.08 1.57 3.52
N LEU A 673 29.89 0.90 4.34
CA LEU A 673 30.20 1.28 5.72
C LEU A 673 31.68 1.64 5.96
N SER A 674 32.51 1.56 4.92
CA SER A 674 33.97 1.69 5.06
C SER A 674 34.49 3.11 4.90
N GLY A 675 33.65 4.05 4.42
CA GLY A 675 34.09 5.39 4.00
C GLY A 675 34.98 5.38 2.74
N VAL A 676 35.36 4.20 2.25
CA VAL A 676 36.13 3.99 1.02
C VAL A 676 35.16 3.67 -0.13
N ASP A 677 35.29 4.42 -1.23
CA ASP A 677 34.55 4.12 -2.46
C ASP A 677 35.19 2.94 -3.19
N VAL A 678 34.88 1.72 -2.73
CA VAL A 678 35.41 0.46 -3.27
C VAL A 678 35.10 0.31 -4.76
N LEU A 679 33.92 0.74 -5.22
CA LEU A 679 33.49 0.53 -6.60
C LEU A 679 34.27 1.38 -7.61
N HIS A 680 34.82 2.53 -7.18
CA HIS A 680 35.64 3.40 -8.03
C HIS A 680 37.14 3.37 -7.66
N HIS A 681 37.55 2.53 -6.71
CA HIS A 681 38.94 2.48 -6.28
C HIS A 681 39.88 1.99 -7.41
N PRO A 682 40.99 2.69 -7.74
CA PRO A 682 41.82 2.37 -8.90
C PRO A 682 42.36 0.94 -8.92
N ARG A 683 42.72 0.38 -7.74
CA ARG A 683 43.16 -1.03 -7.65
C ARG A 683 42.04 -2.01 -7.96
N VAL A 684 40.80 -1.72 -7.53
CA VAL A 684 39.63 -2.56 -7.80
C VAL A 684 39.30 -2.54 -9.29
N LEU A 685 39.27 -1.34 -9.89
CA LEU A 685 39.02 -1.17 -11.32
C LEU A 685 40.07 -1.86 -12.20
N LYS A 686 41.35 -1.82 -11.78
CA LYS A 686 42.43 -2.53 -12.48
C LYS A 686 42.21 -4.04 -12.49
N VAL A 687 41.82 -4.62 -11.36
CA VAL A 687 41.50 -6.05 -11.26
C VAL A 687 40.24 -6.38 -12.06
N ALA A 688 39.20 -5.54 -11.96
CA ALA A 688 37.96 -5.70 -12.71
C ALA A 688 38.20 -5.75 -14.23
N ALA A 689 39.05 -4.85 -14.75
CA ALA A 689 39.45 -4.84 -16.15
C ALA A 689 40.24 -6.10 -16.56
N ALA A 690 41.13 -6.60 -15.68
CA ALA A 690 41.91 -7.82 -15.96
C ALA A 690 41.04 -9.07 -16.11
N HIS A 691 39.89 -9.12 -15.43
CA HIS A 691 38.94 -10.25 -15.46
C HIS A 691 37.74 -10.03 -16.37
N ASN A 692 37.61 -8.85 -17.01
CA ASN A 692 36.39 -8.41 -17.73
C ASN A 692 35.13 -8.54 -16.85
N ARG A 693 35.21 -8.06 -15.61
CA ARG A 693 34.15 -8.09 -14.61
C ARG A 693 33.85 -6.70 -14.08
N SER A 694 32.72 -6.54 -13.40
CA SER A 694 32.41 -5.29 -12.70
C SER A 694 33.21 -5.16 -11.40
N ALA A 695 33.39 -3.93 -10.92
CA ALA A 695 34.01 -3.68 -9.60
C ALA A 695 33.22 -4.37 -8.47
N ALA A 696 31.89 -4.41 -8.57
CA ALA A 696 31.02 -5.11 -7.62
C ALA A 696 31.30 -6.62 -7.61
N GLN A 697 31.45 -7.25 -8.78
CA GLN A 697 31.82 -8.66 -8.89
C GLN A 697 33.19 -8.94 -8.26
N VAL A 698 34.18 -8.07 -8.47
CA VAL A 698 35.50 -8.20 -7.82
C VAL A 698 35.39 -8.07 -6.30
N ALA A 699 34.62 -7.12 -5.79
CA ALA A 699 34.42 -6.94 -4.35
C ALA A 699 33.73 -8.15 -3.70
N LEU A 700 32.63 -8.63 -4.31
CA LEU A 700 31.94 -9.84 -3.87
C LEU A 700 32.82 -11.07 -3.97
N ARG A 701 33.61 -11.20 -5.05
CA ARG A 701 34.51 -12.33 -5.21
C ARG A 701 35.63 -12.32 -4.18
N TRP A 702 36.17 -11.16 -3.85
CA TRP A 702 37.16 -11.02 -2.79
C TRP A 702 36.63 -11.48 -1.44
N VAL A 703 35.38 -11.15 -1.10
CA VAL A 703 34.74 -11.67 0.12
C VAL A 703 34.53 -13.18 0.02
N THR A 704 33.80 -13.64 -0.98
CA THR A 704 33.32 -15.03 -1.08
C THR A 704 34.42 -16.06 -1.33
N GLN A 705 35.48 -15.72 -2.06
CA GLN A 705 36.58 -16.65 -2.35
C GLN A 705 37.39 -17.02 -1.09
N GLN A 706 37.24 -16.27 0.00
CA GLN A 706 37.86 -16.55 1.31
C GLN A 706 36.99 -17.44 2.21
N GLY A 707 35.86 -17.93 1.68
CA GLY A 707 34.85 -18.68 2.44
C GLY A 707 33.96 -17.80 3.32
N VAL A 708 33.93 -16.47 3.07
CA VAL A 708 33.06 -15.54 3.79
C VAL A 708 31.74 -15.42 3.02
N VAL A 709 30.63 -15.62 3.72
CA VAL A 709 29.29 -15.42 3.13
C VAL A 709 29.07 -13.93 2.88
N ALA A 710 28.49 -13.55 1.74
CA ALA A 710 28.18 -12.16 1.43
C ALA A 710 26.67 -11.89 1.49
N VAL A 711 26.29 -10.74 2.04
CA VAL A 711 24.91 -10.23 2.02
C VAL A 711 24.90 -8.88 1.32
N SER A 712 24.43 -8.84 0.07
CA SER A 712 24.25 -7.61 -0.71
C SER A 712 22.80 -7.14 -0.66
N ALA A 713 22.53 -5.94 -1.17
CA ALA A 713 21.19 -5.38 -1.30
C ALA A 713 21.05 -4.71 -2.66
N SER A 714 19.95 -4.98 -3.36
CA SER A 714 19.63 -4.30 -4.63
C SER A 714 18.18 -4.49 -5.05
N SER A 715 17.59 -3.43 -5.59
CA SER A 715 16.32 -3.47 -6.30
C SER A 715 16.47 -3.60 -7.82
N ASN A 716 17.70 -3.50 -8.34
CA ASN A 716 17.99 -3.53 -9.78
C ASN A 716 18.30 -4.98 -10.25
N PRO A 717 17.48 -5.59 -11.12
CA PRO A 717 17.70 -6.96 -11.61
C PRO A 717 19.06 -7.18 -12.27
N ALA A 718 19.61 -6.19 -12.96
CA ALA A 718 20.94 -6.31 -13.58
C ALA A 718 22.06 -6.38 -12.53
N HIS A 719 21.92 -5.66 -11.41
CA HIS A 719 22.86 -5.77 -10.29
C HIS A 719 22.71 -7.13 -9.60
N LEU A 720 21.49 -7.61 -9.38
CA LEU A 720 21.24 -8.94 -8.81
C LEU A 720 21.85 -10.06 -9.66
N ALA A 721 21.68 -9.98 -10.99
CA ALA A 721 22.30 -10.92 -11.92
C ALA A 721 23.83 -10.81 -11.92
N SER A 722 24.37 -9.59 -11.85
CA SER A 722 25.82 -9.34 -11.71
C SER A 722 26.38 -9.97 -10.43
N ASP A 723 25.68 -9.83 -9.31
CA ASP A 723 26.05 -10.38 -7.99
C ASP A 723 26.11 -11.92 -8.04
N LEU A 724 25.09 -12.57 -8.63
CA LEU A 724 25.07 -14.01 -8.88
C LEU A 724 26.20 -14.46 -9.82
N GLY A 725 26.57 -13.62 -10.79
CA GLY A 725 27.69 -13.86 -11.70
C GLY A 725 29.08 -13.78 -11.07
N SER A 726 29.21 -13.36 -9.81
CA SER A 726 30.51 -13.19 -9.14
C SER A 726 31.30 -14.50 -8.96
N PHE A 727 30.65 -15.67 -9.09
CA PHE A 727 31.30 -16.99 -9.00
C PHE A 727 31.90 -17.50 -10.32
N SER A 728 31.75 -16.77 -11.42
CA SER A 728 32.20 -17.17 -12.76
C SER A 728 33.70 -16.90 -13.03
N PHE A 729 34.47 -16.48 -12.02
CA PHE A 729 35.90 -16.20 -12.12
C PHE A 729 36.60 -16.35 -10.77
N ASN A 730 37.93 -16.39 -10.78
CA ASN A 730 38.76 -16.43 -9.57
C ASN A 730 39.74 -15.26 -9.55
N LEU A 731 39.87 -14.62 -8.39
CA LEU A 731 40.95 -13.68 -8.13
C LEU A 731 42.24 -14.46 -7.85
N THR A 732 43.36 -14.02 -8.41
CA THR A 732 44.68 -14.61 -8.11
C THR A 732 45.12 -14.26 -6.69
N GLY A 733 46.04 -15.04 -6.13
CA GLY A 733 46.59 -14.75 -4.79
C GLY A 733 47.24 -13.36 -4.70
N ALA A 734 47.86 -12.88 -5.79
CA ALA A 734 48.43 -11.54 -5.86
C ALA A 734 47.35 -10.45 -5.84
N GLU A 735 46.23 -10.63 -6.54
CA GLU A 735 45.10 -9.70 -6.54
C GLU A 735 44.40 -9.68 -5.19
N MET A 736 44.15 -10.85 -4.59
CA MET A 736 43.59 -10.95 -3.25
C MET A 736 44.40 -10.15 -2.23
N LYS A 737 45.74 -10.27 -2.29
CA LYS A 737 46.67 -9.51 -1.44
C LYS A 737 46.65 -8.02 -1.75
N ALA A 738 46.69 -7.64 -3.03
CA ALA A 738 46.70 -6.23 -3.43
C ALA A 738 45.42 -5.47 -3.06
N LEU A 739 44.27 -6.17 -3.05
CA LEU A 739 42.99 -5.64 -2.59
C LEU A 739 42.91 -5.54 -1.06
N ALA A 740 43.53 -6.47 -0.32
CA ALA A 740 43.62 -6.42 1.15
C ALA A 740 44.55 -5.32 1.69
N GLU A 741 45.25 -4.58 0.82
CA GLU A 741 46.09 -3.42 1.17
C GLU A 741 45.34 -2.09 1.06
N ILE A 742 44.07 -2.12 0.62
CA ILE A 742 43.15 -0.98 0.58
C ILE A 742 42.54 -0.82 1.98
#